data_AF-C5YB55-F1
#
_entry.id   AF-C5YB55-F1
#
_cell.length_a   1.000
_cell.length_b   1.000
_cell.length_c   1.000
_cell.angle_alpha   90.00
_cell.angle_beta   90.00
_cell.angle_gamma   90.00
#
_symmetry.space_group_name_H-M   'P 1'
#
loop_
_entity.id
_entity.type
_entity.pdbx_description
1 polymer ?
#
loop_
_entity_poly.entity_id
_entity_poly.type
_entity_poly.pdbx_seq_one_letter_code
_entity_poly.pdbx_strand_id
1 'polypeptide(L)'
;MAFGHTRLDVRRAPQSSYFSCSTTTVAVFVALCLVAVWMASSMLVTPTEFSPFQPKVRPLPPQDSPPDTGSLTSAGQDDGIREMERDVPVDPPPVTQQLPPVTDSMDSEDQQEDVKEQVRKPDRQRTSEQPEVFPDGSQAELFNETTTERGPWQTKAAQSNKDAKEQTLTSSSPVSFTWVLCNVDAGTDYIPCLDNTEAIKKLRSTKHYEHRERHCPEKPPTCLVPLPEGYRNRIRWPKSRDQIWYNNVPHTKLVEYKGHQNWVKVSGEYLIFPGGGTQFKHGALHYIDFIQEAKKDVAWGKRSRVVLDVGCGVASFGGYLFDRDVITMSFAPKDEHEAQVQFALERGIPAISAVMGTKRLPFSSRVFDVVHCARCRVPWHIEGGKLLLELDRLLRPGGYFVWSATPVYQKLPEDVEIWQAMSALTSSMCWKMVNKVKDRVNRVGIAIYRKPTDNSCYEARSETNPPLCGEYDDPDAAWNISLGACMHKLPVDPTIRGSQWPELWPLRLEKPPYWLRGSEAGVYGKPAPEDFQADYEHWKRVVSNSYMNGLGIDWSSVRNVMDMKAVYAGFAAALRNLKVWVMNVVPIDSPDTLPIIYERGLFGLYHDWCESFSTYPRTYDLLHANHLFSKVKKRCELLPVIVEVDRVLRPEGRLIVRDNIETISEVENIVKSLHWEVHMSYSQDKEGLLFVQKTTWRPNETEDKL
;
A
#
# COMPACT_ATOMS: atom_id res chain seq x y z
N MET A 1 -4.19 39.93 50.73
CA MET A 1 -5.18 40.99 51.03
C MET A 1 -6.43 40.66 50.23
N ALA A 2 -7.37 39.88 50.76
CA ALA A 2 -8.37 40.20 51.79
C ALA A 2 -9.63 40.87 51.19
N PHE A 3 -10.76 40.16 51.39
CA PHE A 3 -12.19 40.57 51.29
C PHE A 3 -12.76 40.78 49.87
N GLY A 4 -13.96 40.31 49.54
CA GLY A 4 -14.99 39.67 50.36
C GLY A 4 -16.24 39.32 49.54
N HIS A 5 -17.12 38.56 50.20
CA HIS A 5 -18.55 38.27 49.97
C HIS A 5 -19.33 39.29 49.11
N THR A 6 -20.43 38.96 48.42
CA THR A 6 -21.65 38.35 48.98
C THR A 6 -22.64 37.96 47.86
N ARG A 7 -23.43 36.92 48.13
CA ARG A 7 -24.66 36.47 47.43
C ARG A 7 -25.70 37.59 47.26
N LEU A 8 -26.58 37.45 46.26
CA LEU A 8 -28.03 37.29 46.50
C LEU A 8 -28.81 36.90 45.23
N ASP A 9 -29.72 35.95 45.45
CA ASP A 9 -30.75 35.41 44.55
C ASP A 9 -31.69 36.47 43.93
N VAL A 10 -32.36 36.10 42.84
CA VAL A 10 -33.85 36.01 42.77
C VAL A 10 -34.29 35.47 41.40
N ARG A 11 -35.10 34.41 41.43
CA ARG A 11 -35.88 33.83 40.32
C ARG A 11 -37.07 34.73 39.95
N ARG A 12 -37.42 34.82 38.65
CA ARG A 12 -38.80 35.04 38.17
C ARG A 12 -39.03 34.34 36.82
N ALA A 13 -40.21 33.73 36.70
CA ALA A 13 -40.70 32.92 35.56
C ALA A 13 -41.09 33.78 34.33
N PRO A 14 -41.25 33.18 33.13
CA PRO A 14 -41.47 33.90 31.87
C PRO A 14 -42.96 34.15 31.57
N GLN A 15 -43.24 35.28 30.91
CA GLN A 15 -44.51 35.58 30.26
C GLN A 15 -44.40 35.38 28.74
N SER A 16 -45.36 34.65 28.17
CA SER A 16 -45.57 34.46 26.73
C SER A 16 -46.00 35.76 26.05
N SER A 17 -45.43 36.08 24.89
CA SER A 17 -45.92 37.13 24.00
C SER A 17 -46.24 36.56 22.62
N TYR A 18 -47.51 36.68 22.22
CA TYR A 18 -48.02 36.42 20.88
C TYR A 18 -47.63 37.59 19.96
N PHE A 19 -46.99 37.32 18.82
CA PHE A 19 -46.75 38.32 17.77
C PHE A 19 -47.76 38.13 16.62
N SER A 20 -48.62 39.12 16.42
CA SER A 20 -49.52 39.24 15.28
C SER A 20 -48.74 39.80 14.08
N CYS A 21 -48.75 39.08 12.95
CA CYS A 21 -48.07 39.48 11.72
C CYS A 21 -48.99 40.37 10.88
N SER A 22 -48.61 41.63 10.69
CA SER A 22 -49.39 42.61 9.91
C SER A 22 -49.30 42.33 8.41
N THR A 23 -50.43 42.45 7.70
CA THR A 23 -50.59 42.30 6.25
C THR A 23 -49.63 43.17 5.43
N THR A 24 -49.13 44.27 6.01
CA THR A 24 -48.14 45.14 5.36
C THR A 24 -46.78 44.46 5.18
N THR A 25 -46.38 43.58 6.11
CA THR A 25 -45.09 42.88 6.05
C THR A 25 -45.08 41.81 4.95
N VAL A 26 -46.21 41.16 4.74
CA VAL A 26 -46.40 40.16 3.66
C VAL A 26 -46.39 40.84 2.29
N ALA A 27 -47.04 42.01 2.15
CA ALA A 27 -47.05 42.76 0.89
C ALA A 27 -45.65 43.24 0.48
N VAL A 28 -44.83 43.69 1.43
CA VAL A 28 -43.44 44.12 1.18
C VAL A 28 -42.57 42.94 0.76
N PHE A 29 -42.76 41.76 1.37
CA PHE A 29 -42.02 40.56 1.01
C PHE A 29 -42.36 40.08 -0.41
N VAL A 30 -43.64 40.07 -0.78
CA VAL A 30 -44.08 39.69 -2.14
C VAL A 30 -43.58 40.68 -3.19
N ALA A 31 -43.57 41.99 -2.90
CA ALA A 31 -43.01 42.99 -3.80
C ALA A 31 -41.50 42.80 -4.04
N LEU A 32 -40.74 42.49 -2.98
CA LEU A 32 -39.31 42.19 -3.09
C LEU A 32 -39.04 40.91 -3.91
N CYS A 33 -39.86 39.88 -3.76
CA CYS A 33 -39.76 38.66 -4.57
C CYS A 33 -40.04 38.92 -6.05
N LEU A 34 -41.03 39.75 -6.38
CA LEU A 34 -41.35 40.09 -7.77
C LEU A 34 -40.24 40.92 -8.44
N VAL A 35 -39.59 41.82 -7.70
CA VAL A 35 -38.42 42.57 -8.19
C VAL A 35 -37.23 41.63 -8.44
N ALA A 36 -37.00 40.64 -7.55
CA ALA A 36 -35.93 39.66 -7.75
C ALA A 36 -36.16 38.77 -8.99
N VAL A 37 -37.41 38.38 -9.28
CA VAL A 37 -37.76 37.61 -10.48
C VAL A 37 -37.62 38.45 -11.76
N TRP A 38 -37.94 39.75 -11.71
CA TRP A 38 -37.75 40.66 -12.84
C TRP A 38 -36.25 40.93 -13.14
N MET A 39 -35.43 41.06 -12.10
CA MET A 39 -33.98 41.19 -12.25
C MET A 39 -33.32 39.91 -12.81
N ALA A 40 -33.84 38.72 -12.45
CA ALA A 40 -33.33 37.44 -12.96
C ALA A 40 -33.73 37.14 -14.41
N SER A 41 -34.77 37.78 -14.95
CA SER A 41 -35.26 37.56 -16.32
C SER A 41 -34.68 38.53 -17.36
N SER A 42 -33.87 39.50 -16.94
CA SER A 42 -33.37 40.59 -17.79
C SER A 42 -31.91 40.45 -18.27
N MET A 43 -31.24 39.32 -18.01
CA MET A 43 -29.85 39.08 -18.43
C MET A 43 -29.77 37.91 -19.41
N LEU A 44 -30.30 38.11 -20.62
CA LEU A 44 -29.94 37.31 -21.80
C LEU A 44 -29.26 38.25 -22.82
N VAL A 45 -27.93 38.34 -22.72
CA VAL A 45 -27.07 38.85 -23.79
C VAL A 45 -26.15 37.70 -24.17
N THR A 46 -26.30 37.21 -25.40
CA THR A 46 -25.41 36.22 -26.01
C THR A 46 -24.23 36.95 -26.67
N PRO A 47 -22.99 36.46 -26.46
CA PRO A 47 -21.93 36.70 -27.43
C PRO A 47 -21.52 35.38 -28.11
N THR A 48 -21.80 35.36 -29.42
CA THR A 48 -21.04 34.78 -30.55
C THR A 48 -19.88 33.82 -30.27
N GLU A 49 -19.96 32.70 -31.00
CA GLU A 49 -18.97 31.65 -31.26
C GLU A 49 -17.49 32.10 -31.29
N PHE A 50 -16.65 31.36 -30.57
CA PHE A 50 -15.21 31.28 -30.84
C PHE A 50 -14.85 29.86 -31.25
N SER A 51 -14.40 29.73 -32.50
CA SER A 51 -13.99 28.53 -33.21
C SER A 51 -12.64 27.96 -32.68
N PRO A 52 -12.45 26.63 -32.62
CA PRO A 52 -11.19 26.02 -32.19
C PRO A 52 -10.13 26.05 -33.30
N PHE A 53 -8.92 26.48 -32.93
CA PHE A 53 -7.70 26.45 -33.72
C PHE A 53 -7.44 25.06 -34.34
N GLN A 54 -7.38 25.00 -35.67
CA GLN A 54 -6.78 23.90 -36.42
C GLN A 54 -5.25 24.07 -36.53
N PRO A 55 -4.46 22.99 -36.43
CA PRO A 55 -3.04 23.03 -36.77
C PRO A 55 -2.84 23.04 -38.30
N LYS A 56 -2.08 24.02 -38.79
CA LYS A 56 -1.65 24.14 -40.20
C LYS A 56 -0.78 22.94 -40.60
N VAL A 57 -1.27 22.12 -41.53
CA VAL A 57 -0.46 21.19 -42.32
C VAL A 57 -0.02 21.92 -43.60
N ARG A 58 1.29 21.96 -43.89
CA ARG A 58 1.81 22.42 -45.18
C ARG A 58 1.65 21.30 -46.21
N PRO A 59 1.19 21.57 -47.46
CA PRO A 59 1.21 20.59 -48.53
C PRO A 59 2.62 20.43 -49.10
N LEU A 60 3.03 19.19 -49.37
CA LEU A 60 4.13 18.86 -50.28
C LEU A 60 3.61 18.90 -51.74
N PRO A 61 4.46 19.24 -52.75
CA PRO A 61 4.06 19.25 -54.15
C PRO A 61 4.04 17.84 -54.79
N PRO A 62 3.37 17.67 -55.96
CA PRO A 62 3.02 16.37 -56.51
C PRO A 62 4.17 15.66 -57.24
N GLN A 63 4.10 14.33 -57.26
CA GLN A 63 4.97 13.41 -58.00
C GLN A 63 4.70 13.43 -59.50
N ASP A 64 5.77 13.48 -60.28
CA ASP A 64 5.84 12.97 -61.65
C ASP A 64 6.51 11.57 -61.65
N SER A 65 6.08 10.72 -62.57
CA SER A 65 6.68 9.41 -62.91
C SER A 65 6.48 9.19 -64.43
N PRO A 66 7.12 8.22 -65.13
CA PRO A 66 8.24 7.28 -64.85
C PRO A 66 9.29 7.33 -66.03
N PRO A 67 10.17 6.32 -66.37
CA PRO A 67 9.82 4.92 -66.75
C PRO A 67 10.80 3.77 -66.36
N ASP A 68 10.21 2.57 -66.33
CA ASP A 68 10.63 1.18 -66.63
C ASP A 68 12.08 0.65 -66.57
N THR A 69 12.21 -0.53 -65.94
CA THR A 69 12.76 -1.84 -66.41
C THR A 69 13.08 -2.71 -65.17
N GLY A 70 12.82 -4.01 -65.01
CA GLY A 70 12.11 -5.06 -65.74
C GLY A 70 12.42 -6.43 -65.07
N SER A 71 11.46 -7.37 -65.11
CA SER A 71 11.58 -8.84 -64.89
C SER A 71 11.99 -9.34 -63.47
N LEU A 72 11.65 -10.52 -62.95
CA LEU A 72 11.29 -11.85 -63.49
C LEU A 72 10.69 -12.68 -62.31
N THR A 73 9.62 -13.48 -62.56
CA THR A 73 9.29 -14.86 -62.07
C THR A 73 9.42 -15.26 -60.57
N SER A 74 8.63 -16.15 -59.95
CA SER A 74 7.70 -17.24 -60.37
C SER A 74 7.00 -17.86 -59.14
N ALA A 75 5.81 -18.45 -59.39
CA ALA A 75 5.20 -19.68 -58.80
C ALA A 75 4.98 -19.76 -57.28
N GLY A 76 3.75 -19.97 -56.77
CA GLY A 76 2.88 -21.18 -56.86
C GLY A 76 2.98 -21.91 -55.50
N GLN A 77 1.98 -22.47 -54.80
CA GLN A 77 0.60 -22.97 -54.95
C GLN A 77 -0.04 -22.86 -53.53
N ASP A 78 -1.31 -22.53 -53.33
CA ASP A 78 -2.59 -23.22 -53.60
C ASP A 78 -2.93 -24.40 -52.66
N ASP A 79 -4.24 -24.57 -52.46
CA ASP A 79 -5.05 -25.50 -51.64
C ASP A 79 -5.49 -24.94 -50.26
N GLY A 80 -6.77 -24.81 -49.92
CA GLY A 80 -8.00 -25.27 -50.57
C GLY A 80 -9.08 -25.59 -49.53
N ILE A 81 -10.05 -24.70 -49.37
CA ILE A 81 -11.51 -24.92 -49.24
C ILE A 81 -12.03 -26.02 -48.27
N ARG A 82 -12.84 -25.64 -47.26
CA ARG A 82 -14.30 -25.92 -47.23
C ARG A 82 -15.04 -25.30 -46.03
N GLU A 83 -16.17 -24.67 -46.36
CA GLU A 83 -17.21 -24.10 -45.50
C GLU A 83 -18.07 -25.18 -44.83
N MET A 84 -18.68 -24.85 -43.67
CA MET A 84 -20.11 -25.11 -43.44
C MET A 84 -20.67 -24.26 -42.28
N GLU A 85 -21.85 -23.69 -42.54
CA GLU A 85 -22.65 -22.77 -41.73
C GLU A 85 -23.32 -23.39 -40.47
N ARG A 86 -23.99 -22.48 -39.73
CA ARG A 86 -25.15 -22.63 -38.82
C ARG A 86 -24.82 -22.86 -37.33
N ASP A 87 -25.45 -22.24 -36.33
CA ASP A 87 -26.75 -21.54 -36.22
C ASP A 87 -26.71 -20.44 -35.13
N VAL A 88 -27.56 -19.42 -35.29
CA VAL A 88 -27.86 -18.35 -34.31
C VAL A 88 -29.08 -18.76 -33.46
N PRO A 89 -29.05 -18.62 -32.12
CA PRO A 89 -30.27 -18.57 -31.33
C PRO A 89 -30.67 -17.13 -31.01
N VAL A 90 -31.94 -16.87 -31.24
CA VAL A 90 -32.71 -15.63 -31.04
C VAL A 90 -33.03 -15.40 -29.55
N ASP A 91 -32.97 -14.14 -29.11
CA ASP A 91 -33.33 -13.63 -27.78
C ASP A 91 -34.82 -13.85 -27.41
N PRO A 92 -35.15 -14.07 -26.12
CA PRO A 92 -36.49 -13.83 -25.58
C PRO A 92 -36.64 -12.43 -24.92
N PRO A 93 -37.88 -11.90 -24.78
CA PRO A 93 -38.19 -10.48 -24.52
C PRO A 93 -38.09 -10.07 -23.04
N PRO A 94 -38.11 -8.75 -22.73
CA PRO A 94 -37.84 -8.27 -21.38
C PRO A 94 -39.03 -8.43 -20.44
N VAL A 95 -38.77 -8.95 -19.23
CA VAL A 95 -39.72 -8.93 -18.12
C VAL A 95 -39.49 -7.68 -17.30
N THR A 96 -40.50 -6.81 -17.29
CA THR A 96 -40.61 -5.64 -16.42
C THR A 96 -40.97 -6.10 -15.00
N GLN A 97 -40.08 -5.90 -14.02
CA GLN A 97 -40.46 -5.91 -12.61
C GLN A 97 -40.05 -4.58 -11.98
N GLN A 98 -41.08 -3.79 -11.67
CA GLN A 98 -41.02 -2.66 -10.76
C GLN A 98 -40.87 -3.20 -9.34
N LEU A 99 -39.89 -2.69 -8.59
CA LEU A 99 -39.85 -2.77 -7.14
C LEU A 99 -39.91 -1.33 -6.59
N PRO A 100 -40.73 -1.08 -5.54
CA PRO A 100 -41.02 0.25 -5.03
C PRO A 100 -39.88 0.83 -4.18
N PRO A 101 -39.85 2.16 -3.98
CA PRO A 101 -38.86 2.81 -3.13
C PRO A 101 -39.18 2.56 -1.65
N VAL A 102 -38.21 2.07 -0.89
CA VAL A 102 -38.28 2.08 0.58
C VAL A 102 -37.60 3.35 1.06
N THR A 103 -38.42 4.19 1.69
CA THR A 103 -38.08 5.43 2.37
C THR A 103 -37.47 5.13 3.73
N ASP A 104 -36.28 5.69 4.01
CA ASP A 104 -35.76 5.81 5.37
C ASP A 104 -36.58 6.87 6.13
N SER A 105 -37.30 6.44 7.16
CA SER A 105 -37.88 7.31 8.17
C SER A 105 -37.03 7.24 9.44
N MET A 106 -36.38 8.36 9.74
CA MET A 106 -35.82 8.68 11.06
C MET A 106 -36.96 8.76 12.07
N ASP A 107 -36.80 8.11 13.23
CA ASP A 107 -37.50 8.50 14.45
C ASP A 107 -36.49 8.67 15.59
N SER A 108 -36.71 9.76 16.31
CA SER A 108 -35.93 10.29 17.43
C SER A 108 -36.72 10.04 18.72
N GLU A 109 -36.14 10.46 19.85
CA GLU A 109 -36.65 10.43 21.24
C GLU A 109 -36.11 9.22 22.05
N ASP A 110 -35.55 9.35 23.26
CA ASP A 110 -35.65 10.44 24.22
C ASP A 110 -34.51 10.43 25.26
N GLN A 111 -34.40 11.55 25.97
CA GLN A 111 -33.40 11.92 26.99
C GLN A 111 -33.55 11.18 28.32
N GLN A 112 -32.45 10.98 29.07
CA GLN A 112 -32.40 11.32 30.50
C GLN A 112 -30.99 11.44 31.08
N GLU A 113 -30.84 12.48 31.91
CA GLU A 113 -29.66 12.92 32.66
C GLU A 113 -29.32 11.99 33.84
N ASP A 114 -28.05 11.95 34.26
CA ASP A 114 -27.73 12.17 35.67
C ASP A 114 -26.30 12.70 35.89
N VAL A 115 -26.16 13.55 36.91
CA VAL A 115 -24.97 14.36 37.26
C VAL A 115 -24.40 13.89 38.60
N LYS A 116 -23.05 13.96 38.75
CA LYS A 116 -22.22 14.24 39.97
C LYS A 116 -20.96 13.35 40.01
N GLU A 117 -19.80 13.72 40.55
CA GLU A 117 -19.26 14.90 41.22
C GLU A 117 -17.72 14.84 41.14
N GLN A 118 -17.08 15.96 41.45
CA GLN A 118 -15.63 16.21 41.45
C GLN A 118 -14.88 15.56 42.63
N VAL A 119 -13.59 15.25 42.46
CA VAL A 119 -12.53 15.58 43.45
C VAL A 119 -11.20 15.87 42.72
N ARG A 120 -10.50 16.94 43.14
CA ARG A 120 -9.20 17.42 42.65
C ARG A 120 -8.04 17.05 43.61
N LYS A 121 -6.89 16.69 42.99
CA LYS A 121 -5.47 17.07 43.30
C LYS A 121 -4.82 16.56 44.62
N PRO A 122 -3.47 16.36 44.70
CA PRO A 122 -2.43 17.27 44.16
C PRO A 122 -1.13 16.68 43.56
N ASP A 123 -0.39 17.62 42.97
CA ASP A 123 0.95 17.57 42.40
C ASP A 123 2.04 16.97 43.29
N ARG A 124 3.03 16.32 42.64
CA ARG A 124 4.43 16.29 43.09
C ARG A 124 5.38 16.30 41.89
N GLN A 125 6.17 17.37 41.81
CA GLN A 125 7.39 17.49 41.02
C GLN A 125 8.40 16.41 41.41
N ARG A 126 9.10 15.84 40.41
CA ARG A 126 10.52 15.47 40.51
C ARG A 126 11.15 15.32 39.13
N THR A 127 12.11 16.21 38.88
CA THR A 127 13.44 15.98 38.26
C THR A 127 13.54 15.12 37.00
N SER A 128 13.93 15.80 35.92
CA SER A 128 14.47 15.26 34.69
C SER A 128 15.80 14.53 34.93
N GLU A 129 15.85 13.26 34.58
CA GLU A 129 17.08 12.55 34.23
C GLU A 129 16.86 11.96 32.84
N GLN A 130 17.71 12.37 31.90
CA GLN A 130 17.77 11.79 30.57
C GLN A 130 18.58 10.50 30.61
N PRO A 131 18.14 9.42 29.93
CA PRO A 131 19.04 8.37 29.50
C PRO A 131 19.39 8.58 28.02
N GLU A 132 20.62 9.05 27.78
CA GLU A 132 21.29 8.89 26.49
C GLU A 132 21.49 7.39 26.23
N VAL A 133 20.80 6.86 25.23
CA VAL A 133 20.98 5.48 24.77
C VAL A 133 21.92 5.50 23.56
N PHE A 134 23.20 5.23 23.82
CA PHE A 134 24.17 4.90 22.79
C PHE A 134 23.85 3.50 22.22
N PRO A 135 23.96 3.28 20.90
CA PRO A 135 23.95 1.93 20.35
C PRO A 135 25.27 1.22 20.66
N ASP A 136 25.12 -0.02 21.12
CA ASP A 136 26.15 -0.98 21.47
C ASP A 136 27.15 -1.24 20.32
N GLY A 137 28.45 -1.26 20.64
CA GLY A 137 29.59 -1.26 19.72
C GLY A 137 29.86 -2.58 18.99
N SER A 138 28.84 -3.41 18.77
CA SER A 138 28.96 -4.73 18.13
C SER A 138 28.70 -4.72 16.61
N GLN A 139 28.41 -3.57 16.00
CA GLN A 139 28.09 -3.46 14.57
C GLN A 139 29.31 -3.14 13.68
N ALA A 140 30.47 -2.84 14.28
CA ALA A 140 31.68 -2.44 13.55
C ALA A 140 32.50 -3.64 13.01
N GLU A 141 32.21 -4.88 13.41
CA GLU A 141 33.03 -6.06 13.06
C GLU A 141 32.65 -6.73 11.72
N LEU A 142 31.64 -6.21 11.00
CA LEU A 142 31.12 -6.77 9.73
C LEU A 142 32.07 -6.70 8.51
N PHE A 143 33.31 -6.20 8.68
CA PHE A 143 34.22 -5.90 7.56
C PHE A 143 35.53 -6.71 7.52
N ASN A 144 35.73 -7.68 8.41
CA ASN A 144 36.94 -8.52 8.42
C ASN A 144 36.78 -9.92 7.81
N GLU A 145 35.87 -10.11 6.86
CA GLU A 145 35.93 -11.27 5.96
C GLU A 145 36.73 -10.90 4.70
N THR A 146 38.06 -11.01 4.77
CA THR A 146 38.91 -10.99 3.57
C THR A 146 39.33 -12.40 3.21
N THR A 147 39.03 -12.77 1.95
CA THR A 147 39.61 -13.86 1.15
C THR A 147 39.44 -15.28 1.68
N THR A 148 38.47 -16.01 1.12
CA THR A 148 38.51 -17.47 1.04
C THR A 148 38.43 -17.93 -0.42
N GLU A 149 39.34 -18.83 -0.76
CA GLU A 149 39.65 -19.31 -2.09
C GLU A 149 38.50 -20.11 -2.72
N ARG A 150 38.44 -20.04 -4.06
CA ARG A 150 37.54 -20.83 -4.91
C ARG A 150 37.91 -22.32 -4.83
N GLY A 151 37.06 -23.11 -4.18
CA GLY A 151 37.06 -24.58 -4.27
C GLY A 151 35.63 -25.12 -4.45
N PRO A 152 35.40 -26.19 -5.24
CA PRO A 152 34.07 -26.77 -5.41
C PRO A 152 33.62 -27.45 -4.11
N TRP A 153 32.38 -27.17 -3.69
CA TRP A 153 31.81 -27.66 -2.43
C TRP A 153 31.53 -29.16 -2.53
N GLN A 154 32.19 -29.97 -1.70
CA GLN A 154 31.86 -31.38 -1.56
C GLN A 154 30.74 -31.58 -0.54
N THR A 155 29.61 -32.11 -1.00
CA THR A 155 28.52 -32.61 -0.16
C THR A 155 28.97 -33.84 0.63
N LYS A 156 29.17 -33.70 1.95
CA LYS A 156 29.29 -34.86 2.85
C LYS A 156 27.92 -35.21 3.42
N ALA A 157 27.12 -35.94 2.63
CA ALA A 157 26.21 -36.90 3.19
C ALA A 157 27.03 -38.14 3.60
N ALA A 158 26.79 -38.66 4.80
CA ALA A 158 27.40 -39.86 5.39
C ALA A 158 28.81 -39.73 6.01
N GLN A 159 28.92 -39.00 7.13
CA GLN A 159 29.85 -39.40 8.21
C GLN A 159 29.42 -38.81 9.57
N SER A 160 28.23 -39.19 10.06
CA SER A 160 27.88 -39.02 11.47
C SER A 160 27.75 -40.41 12.07
N ASN A 161 28.86 -40.92 12.61
CA ASN A 161 28.93 -42.03 13.56
C ASN A 161 30.39 -42.24 13.96
N LYS A 162 30.85 -41.36 14.84
CA LYS A 162 31.93 -41.53 15.83
C LYS A 162 32.41 -40.14 16.20
N ASP A 163 32.17 -39.81 17.46
CA ASP A 163 32.71 -38.69 18.26
C ASP A 163 31.59 -37.87 18.90
N ALA A 164 30.83 -38.55 19.76
CA ALA A 164 29.97 -37.94 20.77
C ALA A 164 30.23 -38.65 22.11
N LYS A 165 31.32 -38.25 22.77
CA LYS A 165 31.49 -38.40 24.21
C LYS A 165 32.30 -37.22 24.73
N GLU A 166 31.77 -36.62 25.79
CA GLU A 166 32.30 -35.50 26.57
C GLU A 166 32.07 -34.09 26.02
N GLN A 167 30.86 -33.58 26.27
CA GLN A 167 30.69 -32.30 26.97
C GLN A 167 29.27 -32.23 27.56
N THR A 168 29.18 -32.51 28.86
CA THR A 168 27.97 -32.36 29.67
C THR A 168 27.88 -30.91 30.12
N LEU A 169 27.06 -30.11 29.43
CA LEU A 169 26.61 -28.79 29.91
C LEU A 169 25.09 -28.68 29.68
N THR A 170 24.36 -28.77 30.79
CA THR A 170 22.97 -28.35 31.03
C THR A 170 21.96 -28.65 29.92
N SER A 171 21.31 -29.82 30.01
CA SER A 171 20.08 -30.11 29.29
C SER A 171 18.96 -29.18 29.78
N SER A 172 18.64 -28.14 29.00
CA SER A 172 17.27 -27.66 28.97
C SER A 172 16.40 -28.80 28.43
N SER A 173 15.34 -29.14 29.15
CA SER A 173 14.30 -30.03 28.66
C SER A 173 13.88 -29.57 27.25
N PRO A 174 13.71 -30.47 26.25
CA PRO A 174 13.21 -30.05 24.96
C PRO A 174 11.85 -29.39 25.19
N VAL A 175 11.75 -28.09 24.87
CA VAL A 175 10.50 -27.36 24.94
C VAL A 175 9.54 -28.04 23.96
N SER A 176 8.56 -28.77 24.50
CA SER A 176 7.54 -29.44 23.69
C SER A 176 6.53 -28.40 23.25
N PHE A 177 6.52 -28.08 21.96
CA PHE A 177 5.50 -27.23 21.36
C PHE A 177 4.27 -28.06 21.01
N THR A 178 3.09 -27.62 21.43
CA THR A 178 1.80 -28.18 21.01
C THR A 178 1.16 -27.18 20.05
N TRP A 179 0.83 -27.63 18.85
CA TRP A 179 0.28 -26.78 17.78
C TRP A 179 -1.19 -27.06 17.56
N VAL A 180 -1.97 -25.99 17.40
CA VAL A 180 -3.41 -26.04 17.10
C VAL A 180 -3.75 -25.11 15.94
N LEU A 181 -4.86 -25.37 15.26
CA LEU A 181 -5.40 -24.47 14.24
C LEU A 181 -6.16 -23.30 14.87
N CYS A 182 -6.04 -22.12 14.27
CA CYS A 182 -6.81 -20.95 14.70
C CYS A 182 -8.30 -21.16 14.48
N ASN A 183 -9.11 -20.93 15.52
CA ASN A 183 -10.56 -21.10 15.47
C ASN A 183 -11.27 -19.74 15.34
N VAL A 184 -11.32 -19.24 14.11
CA VAL A 184 -11.79 -17.88 13.80
C VAL A 184 -12.67 -17.88 12.56
N ASP A 185 -13.65 -16.98 12.50
CA ASP A 185 -14.62 -16.92 11.40
C ASP A 185 -13.97 -16.62 10.04
N ALA A 186 -12.85 -15.88 10.05
CA ALA A 186 -12.06 -15.60 8.85
C ALA A 186 -11.37 -16.85 8.25
N GLY A 187 -11.34 -17.97 8.98
CA GLY A 187 -10.81 -19.26 8.53
C GLY A 187 -9.41 -19.15 7.94
N THR A 188 -9.27 -19.54 6.67
CA THR A 188 -7.98 -19.56 5.96
C THR A 188 -7.42 -18.17 5.66
N ASP A 189 -8.22 -17.12 5.80
CA ASP A 189 -7.86 -15.73 5.48
C ASP A 189 -7.73 -14.87 6.73
N TYR A 190 -7.52 -15.50 7.88
CA TYR A 190 -7.30 -14.83 9.14
C TYR A 190 -6.07 -13.91 9.13
N ILE A 191 -6.31 -12.65 9.44
CA ILE A 191 -5.31 -11.60 9.65
C ILE A 191 -5.58 -11.04 11.06
N PRO A 192 -4.79 -11.41 12.08
CA PRO A 192 -5.11 -11.13 13.48
C PRO A 192 -5.46 -9.66 13.77
N CYS A 193 -4.70 -8.73 13.20
CA CYS A 193 -4.94 -7.30 13.39
C CYS A 193 -6.11 -6.72 12.58
N LEU A 194 -6.70 -7.45 11.64
CA LEU A 194 -7.86 -6.97 10.88
C LEU A 194 -9.15 -7.73 11.20
N ASP A 195 -9.02 -8.88 11.86
CA ASP A 195 -10.13 -9.78 12.21
C ASP A 195 -10.37 -9.85 13.72
N ASN A 196 -9.85 -8.90 14.50
CA ASN A 196 -10.10 -8.79 15.93
C ASN A 196 -11.51 -8.25 16.20
N THR A 197 -12.49 -9.15 16.14
CA THR A 197 -13.91 -8.81 16.29
C THR A 197 -14.24 -8.18 17.64
N GLU A 198 -13.52 -8.55 18.70
CA GLU A 198 -13.71 -7.98 20.04
C GLU A 198 -13.34 -6.49 20.09
N ALA A 199 -12.18 -6.13 19.52
CA ALA A 199 -11.76 -4.73 19.44
C ALA A 199 -12.69 -3.92 18.52
N ILE A 200 -13.08 -4.49 17.38
CA ILE A 200 -13.97 -3.83 16.42
C ILE A 200 -15.35 -3.56 17.04
N LYS A 201 -15.93 -4.50 17.80
CA LYS A 201 -17.22 -4.33 18.51
C LYS A 201 -17.18 -3.22 19.57
N LYS A 202 -16.00 -2.89 20.10
CA LYS A 202 -15.80 -1.83 21.10
C LYS A 202 -15.63 -0.44 20.48
N LEU A 203 -15.59 -0.32 19.15
CA LEU A 203 -15.47 0.97 18.47
C LEU A 203 -16.71 1.83 18.68
N ARG A 204 -16.51 3.11 18.95
CA ARG A 204 -17.61 4.09 19.13
C ARG A 204 -18.29 4.46 17.82
N SER A 205 -17.58 4.33 16.69
CA SER A 205 -18.03 4.73 15.36
C SER A 205 -17.30 3.90 14.32
N THR A 206 -17.95 3.71 13.16
CA THR A 206 -17.40 3.09 11.96
C THR A 206 -17.45 4.02 10.74
N LYS A 207 -17.87 5.27 10.95
CA LYS A 207 -18.12 6.28 9.91
C LYS A 207 -16.89 6.57 9.04
N HIS A 208 -15.69 6.49 9.61
CA HIS A 208 -14.43 6.74 8.92
C HIS A 208 -13.67 5.43 8.68
N TYR A 209 -14.38 4.32 8.56
CA TYR A 209 -13.80 2.99 8.34
C TYR A 209 -12.84 2.52 9.44
N GLU A 210 -12.99 3.01 10.68
CA GLU A 210 -12.19 2.61 11.84
C GLU A 210 -12.18 1.09 11.99
N HIS A 211 -13.32 0.43 11.78
CA HIS A 211 -13.46 -1.03 11.81
C HIS A 211 -12.60 -1.80 10.79
N ARG A 212 -12.03 -1.14 9.79
CA ARG A 212 -11.13 -1.73 8.78
C ARG A 212 -9.67 -1.37 9.00
N GLU A 213 -9.38 -0.57 10.04
CA GLU A 213 -8.03 -0.29 10.49
C GLU A 213 -7.44 -1.47 11.26
N ARG A 214 -6.16 -1.35 11.62
CA ARG A 214 -5.47 -2.35 12.43
C ARG A 214 -5.94 -2.26 13.88
N HIS A 215 -6.49 -3.36 14.40
CA HIS A 215 -6.86 -3.61 15.79
C HIS A 215 -6.20 -4.91 16.25
N CYS A 216 -4.95 -4.86 16.66
CA CYS A 216 -4.22 -6.08 17.03
C CYS A 216 -4.71 -6.68 18.36
N PRO A 217 -4.75 -8.01 18.51
CA PRO A 217 -5.02 -8.66 19.80
C PRO A 217 -3.99 -8.28 20.86
N GLU A 218 -4.40 -8.17 22.13
CA GLU A 218 -3.48 -7.87 23.25
C GLU A 218 -2.43 -8.97 23.42
N LYS A 219 -2.83 -10.23 23.21
CA LYS A 219 -1.93 -11.38 23.15
C LYS A 219 -1.81 -11.82 21.69
N PRO A 220 -0.61 -11.77 21.10
CA PRO A 220 -0.38 -12.29 19.77
C PRO A 220 -0.77 -13.78 19.68
N PRO A 221 -1.45 -14.20 18.61
CA PRO A 221 -1.89 -15.59 18.47
C PRO A 221 -0.70 -16.54 18.28
N THR A 222 -0.81 -17.72 18.87
CA THR A 222 0.16 -18.82 18.72
C THR A 222 -0.41 -20.03 17.96
N CYS A 223 -1.64 -19.92 17.46
CA CYS A 223 -2.31 -20.88 16.59
C CYS A 223 -1.85 -20.76 15.13
N LEU A 224 -1.99 -21.84 14.35
CA LEU A 224 -1.65 -21.86 12.93
C LEU A 224 -2.88 -21.65 12.05
N VAL A 225 -2.77 -20.81 11.01
CA VAL A 225 -3.85 -20.61 10.05
C VAL A 225 -3.99 -21.84 9.14
N PRO A 226 -5.21 -22.39 8.95
CA PRO A 226 -5.44 -23.54 8.08
C PRO A 226 -5.12 -23.25 6.61
N LEU A 227 -4.91 -24.31 5.83
CA LEU A 227 -4.77 -24.22 4.38
C LEU A 227 -6.15 -24.33 3.71
N PRO A 228 -6.40 -23.61 2.60
CA PRO A 228 -7.59 -23.83 1.78
C PRO A 228 -7.68 -25.27 1.30
N GLU A 229 -8.90 -25.80 1.22
CA GLU A 229 -9.14 -27.13 0.68
C GLU A 229 -8.66 -27.20 -0.78
N GLY A 230 -7.85 -28.21 -1.10
CA GLY A 230 -7.28 -28.37 -2.43
C GLY A 230 -6.30 -27.27 -2.82
N TYR A 231 -5.65 -26.60 -1.85
CA TYR A 231 -4.56 -25.64 -2.10
C TYR A 231 -3.50 -26.22 -3.03
N ARG A 232 -3.02 -25.40 -3.97
CA ARG A 232 -2.00 -25.77 -4.95
C ARG A 232 -0.84 -24.80 -4.94
N ASN A 233 0.31 -25.28 -5.37
CA ASN A 233 1.45 -24.42 -5.63
C ASN A 233 1.10 -23.36 -6.67
N ARG A 234 1.51 -22.12 -6.37
CA ARG A 234 1.18 -20.94 -7.16
C ARG A 234 1.63 -21.11 -8.62
N ILE A 235 0.81 -20.60 -9.54
CA ILE A 235 1.17 -20.52 -10.96
C ILE A 235 2.43 -19.64 -11.10
N ARG A 236 3.41 -20.07 -11.89
CA ARG A 236 4.67 -19.32 -12.04
C ARG A 236 4.45 -17.98 -12.79
N TRP A 237 5.25 -16.98 -12.43
CA TRP A 237 5.31 -15.71 -13.17
C TRP A 237 5.91 -15.95 -14.57
N PRO A 238 5.45 -15.27 -15.64
CA PRO A 238 4.44 -14.20 -15.69
C PRO A 238 3.00 -14.69 -15.82
N LYS A 239 2.76 -15.99 -16.04
CA LYS A 239 1.40 -16.53 -16.26
C LYS A 239 0.46 -16.23 -15.09
N SER A 240 1.00 -16.21 -13.88
CA SER A 240 0.30 -15.83 -12.65
C SER A 240 -0.34 -14.43 -12.69
N ARG A 241 0.20 -13.50 -13.49
CA ARG A 241 -0.34 -12.15 -13.62
C ARG A 241 -1.77 -12.19 -14.13
N ASP A 242 -2.09 -13.14 -15.00
CA ASP A 242 -3.35 -13.19 -15.73
C ASP A 242 -4.20 -14.40 -15.34
N GLN A 243 -3.69 -15.31 -14.51
CA GLN A 243 -4.47 -16.43 -13.97
C GLN A 243 -3.92 -16.98 -12.64
N ILE A 244 -4.81 -17.45 -11.77
CA ILE A 244 -4.48 -18.16 -10.52
C ILE A 244 -5.38 -19.39 -10.36
N TRP A 245 -5.05 -20.27 -9.41
CA TRP A 245 -5.91 -21.38 -9.01
C TRP A 245 -7.12 -20.88 -8.22
N TYR A 246 -8.31 -21.38 -8.54
CA TYR A 246 -9.53 -21.06 -7.79
C TYR A 246 -9.40 -21.47 -6.31
N ASN A 247 -8.93 -22.68 -6.04
CA ASN A 247 -8.82 -23.22 -4.68
C ASN A 247 -7.87 -22.43 -3.77
N ASN A 248 -6.93 -21.67 -4.33
CA ASN A 248 -6.01 -20.85 -3.52
C ASN A 248 -6.69 -19.61 -2.94
N VAL A 249 -7.74 -19.12 -3.61
CA VAL A 249 -8.54 -17.95 -3.21
C VAL A 249 -10.01 -18.23 -3.56
N PRO A 250 -10.70 -19.13 -2.82
CA PRO A 250 -11.99 -19.70 -3.19
C PRO A 250 -13.17 -18.74 -2.92
N HIS A 251 -13.07 -17.50 -3.39
CA HIS A 251 -14.07 -16.44 -3.19
C HIS A 251 -14.81 -16.14 -4.50
N THR A 252 -16.10 -16.49 -4.60
CA THR A 252 -16.91 -16.26 -5.81
C THR A 252 -17.64 -14.92 -5.82
N LYS A 253 -17.86 -14.28 -4.66
CA LYS A 253 -18.63 -13.03 -4.55
C LYS A 253 -18.15 -11.94 -5.52
N LEU A 254 -16.83 -11.79 -5.69
CA LEU A 254 -16.27 -10.80 -6.64
C LEU A 254 -16.53 -11.20 -8.10
N VAL A 255 -16.50 -12.49 -8.43
CA VAL A 255 -16.80 -13.01 -9.76
C VAL A 255 -18.24 -12.71 -10.14
N GLU A 256 -19.18 -12.95 -9.22
CA GLU A 256 -20.61 -12.70 -9.40
C GLU A 256 -20.90 -11.19 -9.54
N TYR A 257 -20.32 -10.37 -8.66
CA TYR A 257 -20.59 -8.93 -8.62
C TYR A 257 -19.90 -8.13 -9.74
N LYS A 258 -18.74 -8.61 -10.26
CA LYS A 258 -17.89 -7.86 -11.22
C LYS A 258 -17.60 -8.59 -12.54
N GLY A 259 -18.22 -9.73 -12.84
CA GLY A 259 -17.97 -10.51 -14.06
C GLY A 259 -18.09 -9.69 -15.36
N HIS A 260 -19.01 -8.73 -15.42
CA HIS A 260 -19.23 -7.85 -16.59
C HIS A 260 -18.17 -6.76 -16.78
N GLN A 261 -17.27 -6.55 -15.80
CA GLN A 261 -16.25 -5.49 -15.84
C GLN A 261 -14.86 -6.02 -16.24
N ASN A 262 -14.76 -7.30 -16.63
CA ASN A 262 -13.49 -7.97 -16.96
C ASN A 262 -12.46 -7.87 -15.81
N TRP A 263 -12.92 -7.91 -14.54
CA TRP A 263 -12.01 -7.93 -13.39
C TRP A 263 -11.45 -9.34 -13.16
N VAL A 264 -12.34 -10.33 -13.12
CA VAL A 264 -12.02 -11.74 -12.90
C VAL A 264 -13.09 -12.60 -13.58
N LYS A 265 -12.69 -13.74 -14.13
CA LYS A 265 -13.57 -14.75 -14.73
C LYS A 265 -13.21 -16.13 -14.19
N VAL A 266 -14.19 -16.95 -13.87
CA VAL A 266 -13.96 -18.37 -13.55
C VAL A 266 -13.88 -19.16 -14.85
N SER A 267 -12.86 -20.01 -14.99
CA SER A 267 -12.67 -20.89 -16.14
C SER A 267 -12.11 -22.23 -15.66
N GLY A 268 -12.99 -23.20 -15.41
CA GLY A 268 -12.62 -24.49 -14.81
C GLY A 268 -12.01 -24.29 -13.42
N GLU A 269 -10.79 -24.79 -13.21
CA GLU A 269 -10.05 -24.67 -11.93
C GLU A 269 -9.31 -23.33 -11.77
N TYR A 270 -9.51 -22.39 -12.70
CA TYR A 270 -8.78 -21.12 -12.75
C TYR A 270 -9.67 -19.90 -12.53
N LEU A 271 -9.09 -18.89 -11.91
CA LEU A 271 -9.56 -17.51 -11.97
C LEU A 271 -8.67 -16.74 -12.95
N ILE A 272 -9.27 -16.15 -13.98
CA ILE A 272 -8.61 -15.46 -15.09
C ILE A 272 -8.80 -13.94 -14.93
N PHE A 273 -7.72 -13.18 -15.06
CA PHE A 273 -7.67 -11.73 -14.94
C PHE A 273 -7.28 -11.11 -16.29
N PRO A 274 -8.25 -10.67 -17.11
CA PRO A 274 -7.97 -10.13 -18.44
C PRO A 274 -7.34 -8.71 -18.43
N GLY A 275 -6.83 -8.27 -17.28
CA GLY A 275 -6.20 -6.96 -17.11
C GLY A 275 -7.17 -5.77 -17.08
N GLY A 276 -8.48 -6.03 -17.06
CA GLY A 276 -9.53 -5.01 -17.01
C GLY A 276 -9.72 -4.40 -15.62
N GLY A 277 -10.50 -3.32 -15.60
CA GLY A 277 -10.90 -2.59 -14.40
C GLY A 277 -12.10 -1.69 -14.69
N THR A 278 -12.73 -1.14 -13.65
CA THR A 278 -13.95 -0.33 -13.85
C THR A 278 -13.69 0.91 -14.72
N GLN A 279 -12.48 1.49 -14.60
CA GLN A 279 -12.06 2.64 -15.39
C GLN A 279 -11.25 2.25 -16.65
N PHE A 280 -10.91 0.99 -16.83
CA PHE A 280 -10.09 0.50 -17.96
C PHE A 280 -10.58 -0.89 -18.41
N LYS A 281 -11.83 -0.94 -18.88
CA LYS A 281 -12.52 -2.19 -19.29
C LYS A 281 -11.83 -2.93 -20.43
N HIS A 282 -11.09 -2.19 -21.26
CA HIS A 282 -10.34 -2.70 -22.41
C HIS A 282 -8.85 -2.96 -22.09
N GLY A 283 -8.49 -3.03 -20.81
CA GLY A 283 -7.16 -3.43 -20.34
C GLY A 283 -6.31 -2.29 -19.78
N ALA A 284 -5.48 -2.61 -18.80
CA ALA A 284 -4.63 -1.66 -18.09
C ALA A 284 -3.54 -1.02 -18.98
N LEU A 285 -3.01 -1.72 -19.99
CA LEU A 285 -1.95 -1.20 -20.86
C LEU A 285 -2.37 0.07 -21.62
N HIS A 286 -3.53 0.01 -22.30
CA HIS A 286 -4.09 1.19 -22.98
C HIS A 286 -4.27 2.36 -22.03
N TYR A 287 -4.74 2.10 -20.81
CA TYR A 287 -4.94 3.15 -19.81
C TYR A 287 -3.62 3.75 -19.29
N ILE A 288 -2.58 2.94 -19.11
CA ILE A 288 -1.23 3.39 -18.76
C ILE A 288 -0.65 4.28 -19.87
N ASP A 289 -0.84 3.90 -21.13
CA ASP A 289 -0.44 4.69 -22.30
C ASP A 289 -1.21 5.99 -22.41
N PHE A 290 -2.52 5.94 -22.21
CA PHE A 290 -3.36 7.12 -22.18
C PHE A 290 -2.91 8.14 -21.12
N ILE A 291 -2.51 7.70 -19.92
CA ILE A 291 -1.93 8.60 -18.90
C ILE A 291 -0.60 9.20 -19.38
N GLN A 292 0.27 8.38 -19.99
CA GLN A 292 1.56 8.82 -20.51
C GLN A 292 1.42 9.83 -21.65
N GLU A 293 0.41 9.68 -22.51
CA GLU A 293 0.06 10.62 -23.57
C GLU A 293 -0.52 11.91 -22.99
N ALA A 294 -1.42 11.80 -22.01
CA ALA A 294 -2.02 12.94 -21.33
C ALA A 294 -0.98 13.79 -20.59
N LYS A 295 0.07 13.16 -20.02
CA LYS A 295 1.18 13.90 -19.41
C LYS A 295 2.52 13.20 -19.65
N LYS A 296 3.23 13.65 -20.69
CA LYS A 296 4.55 13.11 -21.08
C LYS A 296 5.56 13.06 -19.93
N ASP A 297 5.59 14.09 -19.08
CA ASP A 297 6.53 14.18 -17.95
C ASP A 297 6.25 13.19 -16.82
N VAL A 298 5.17 12.40 -16.86
CA VAL A 298 5.04 11.22 -16.00
C VAL A 298 6.22 10.27 -16.28
N ALA A 299 6.53 10.04 -17.56
CA ALA A 299 7.71 9.31 -18.01
C ALA A 299 7.97 8.02 -17.21
N TRP A 300 7.05 7.07 -17.33
CA TRP A 300 7.08 5.79 -16.61
C TRP A 300 8.44 5.09 -16.75
N GLY A 301 8.98 4.60 -15.63
CA GLY A 301 10.26 3.88 -15.60
C GLY A 301 11.48 4.75 -15.86
N LYS A 302 11.34 6.07 -15.85
CA LYS A 302 12.45 7.03 -15.93
C LYS A 302 12.36 8.04 -14.81
N ARG A 303 11.33 8.88 -14.85
CA ARG A 303 11.05 9.86 -13.77
C ARG A 303 10.15 9.25 -12.72
N SER A 304 9.03 8.65 -13.12
CA SER A 304 8.11 7.98 -12.21
C SER A 304 8.47 6.51 -12.10
N ARG A 305 9.01 6.11 -10.95
CA ARG A 305 9.43 4.74 -10.64
C ARG A 305 8.55 4.11 -9.56
N VAL A 306 8.19 4.84 -8.51
CA VAL A 306 7.43 4.33 -7.37
C VAL A 306 6.05 4.97 -7.32
N VAL A 307 5.01 4.14 -7.39
CA VAL A 307 3.61 4.56 -7.49
C VAL A 307 2.81 4.03 -6.30
N LEU A 308 1.90 4.86 -5.77
CA LEU A 308 0.88 4.44 -4.81
C LEU A 308 -0.46 4.27 -5.56
N ASP A 309 -1.07 3.09 -5.50
CA ASP A 309 -2.37 2.81 -6.11
C ASP A 309 -3.44 2.62 -5.03
N VAL A 310 -4.30 3.63 -4.90
CA VAL A 310 -5.35 3.71 -3.87
C VAL A 310 -6.62 3.02 -4.35
N GLY A 311 -7.13 2.07 -3.57
CA GLY A 311 -8.36 1.36 -3.91
C GLY A 311 -8.16 0.50 -5.16
N CYS A 312 -7.07 -0.26 -5.17
CA CYS A 312 -6.48 -0.89 -6.36
C CYS A 312 -7.33 -2.00 -7.02
N GLY A 313 -8.44 -2.43 -6.40
CA GLY A 313 -9.14 -3.64 -6.82
C GLY A 313 -8.19 -4.83 -6.80
N VAL A 314 -8.16 -5.59 -7.90
CA VAL A 314 -7.22 -6.71 -8.09
C VAL A 314 -5.79 -6.28 -8.49
N ALA A 315 -5.47 -4.98 -8.38
CA ALA A 315 -4.17 -4.37 -8.69
C ALA A 315 -3.69 -4.52 -10.15
N SER A 316 -4.62 -4.57 -11.11
CA SER A 316 -4.26 -4.68 -12.53
C SER A 316 -3.44 -3.48 -13.03
N PHE A 317 -3.68 -2.27 -12.53
CA PHE A 317 -2.87 -1.10 -12.90
C PHE A 317 -1.40 -1.32 -12.51
N GLY A 318 -1.13 -1.65 -11.25
CA GLY A 318 0.22 -1.97 -10.77
C GLY A 318 0.85 -3.20 -11.45
N GLY A 319 0.05 -4.24 -11.71
CA GLY A 319 0.52 -5.47 -12.34
C GLY A 319 1.00 -5.31 -13.78
N TYR A 320 0.44 -4.37 -14.53
CA TYR A 320 0.85 -4.08 -15.91
C TYR A 320 1.90 -2.95 -16.00
N LEU A 321 2.08 -2.15 -14.94
CA LEU A 321 3.15 -1.17 -14.85
C LEU A 321 4.56 -1.79 -14.76
N PHE A 322 4.67 -3.07 -14.41
CA PHE A 322 5.94 -3.81 -14.52
C PHE A 322 6.53 -3.78 -15.94
N ASP A 323 5.68 -3.74 -16.98
CA ASP A 323 6.11 -3.67 -18.38
C ASP A 323 6.75 -2.29 -18.73
N ARG A 324 6.63 -1.32 -17.82
CA ARG A 324 7.24 0.02 -17.90
C ARG A 324 8.35 0.24 -16.89
N ASP A 325 8.88 -0.83 -16.28
CA ASP A 325 9.86 -0.75 -15.18
C ASP A 325 9.42 0.23 -14.08
N VAL A 326 8.14 0.11 -13.68
CA VAL A 326 7.53 0.83 -12.57
C VAL A 326 7.08 -0.17 -11.51
N ILE A 327 7.29 0.17 -10.25
CA ILE A 327 6.78 -0.60 -9.11
C ILE A 327 5.64 0.16 -8.45
N THR A 328 4.61 -0.56 -8.05
CA THR A 328 3.38 0.01 -7.51
C THR A 328 3.06 -0.64 -6.18
N MET A 329 2.97 0.16 -5.13
CA MET A 329 2.40 -0.27 -3.86
C MET A 329 0.90 -0.04 -3.95
N SER A 330 0.15 -1.14 -3.98
CA SER A 330 -1.31 -1.11 -4.09
C SER A 330 -1.92 -1.32 -2.72
N PHE A 331 -3.03 -0.66 -2.40
CA PHE A 331 -3.77 -1.00 -1.18
C PHE A 331 -5.27 -0.86 -1.34
N ALA A 332 -5.98 -1.69 -0.59
CA ALA A 332 -7.42 -1.61 -0.38
C ALA A 332 -7.75 -2.24 0.97
N PRO A 333 -8.88 -1.86 1.60
CA PRO A 333 -9.32 -2.51 2.82
C PRO A 333 -9.67 -3.98 2.58
N LYS A 334 -9.59 -4.79 3.64
CA LYS A 334 -10.35 -6.04 3.71
C LYS A 334 -11.83 -5.66 3.89
N ASP A 335 -12.64 -5.86 2.86
CA ASP A 335 -14.05 -5.45 2.82
C ASP A 335 -14.97 -6.63 2.47
N GLU A 336 -16.27 -6.37 2.32
CA GLU A 336 -17.30 -7.34 1.94
C GLU A 336 -17.08 -8.02 0.58
N HIS A 337 -16.17 -7.49 -0.25
CA HIS A 337 -15.73 -8.10 -1.50
C HIS A 337 -14.51 -9.04 -1.30
N GLU A 338 -14.14 -9.25 -0.03
CA GLU A 338 -13.38 -10.31 0.66
C GLU A 338 -12.02 -10.78 0.11
N ALA A 339 -11.60 -10.43 -1.11
CA ALA A 339 -10.35 -10.98 -1.66
C ALA A 339 -9.58 -10.11 -2.67
N GLN A 340 -9.91 -8.81 -2.82
CA GLN A 340 -9.28 -7.97 -3.86
C GLN A 340 -7.74 -7.94 -3.76
N VAL A 341 -7.22 -7.62 -2.57
CA VAL A 341 -5.78 -7.62 -2.27
C VAL A 341 -5.21 -9.04 -2.33
N GLN A 342 -5.94 -10.04 -1.86
CA GLN A 342 -5.50 -11.44 -1.91
C GLN A 342 -5.28 -11.93 -3.35
N PHE A 343 -6.19 -11.58 -4.28
CA PHE A 343 -6.01 -11.86 -5.70
C PHE A 343 -4.75 -11.20 -6.26
N ALA A 344 -4.48 -9.93 -5.92
CA ALA A 344 -3.26 -9.25 -6.35
C ALA A 344 -2.00 -10.01 -5.87
N LEU A 345 -1.97 -10.39 -4.59
CA LEU A 345 -0.87 -11.11 -3.98
C LEU A 345 -0.66 -12.50 -4.59
N GLU A 346 -1.74 -13.26 -4.84
CA GLU A 346 -1.68 -14.56 -5.52
C GLU A 346 -1.20 -14.44 -6.97
N ARG A 347 -1.55 -13.35 -7.66
CA ARG A 347 -1.05 -13.06 -9.01
C ARG A 347 0.44 -12.68 -9.03
N GLY A 348 1.01 -12.31 -7.88
CA GLY A 348 2.39 -11.86 -7.72
C GLY A 348 2.58 -10.36 -7.96
N ILE A 349 1.58 -9.58 -7.56
CA ILE A 349 1.54 -8.11 -7.66
C ILE A 349 1.58 -7.54 -6.23
N PRO A 350 2.44 -6.53 -5.95
CA PRO A 350 2.55 -5.95 -4.61
C PRO A 350 1.24 -5.28 -4.17
N ALA A 351 0.74 -5.67 -3.00
CA ALA A 351 -0.40 -5.04 -2.37
C ALA A 351 -0.37 -5.21 -0.84
N ILE A 352 -1.06 -4.34 -0.11
CA ILE A 352 -1.29 -4.48 1.34
C ILE A 352 -2.76 -4.28 1.68
N SER A 353 -3.20 -4.88 2.79
CA SER A 353 -4.53 -4.62 3.34
C SER A 353 -4.47 -3.40 4.27
N ALA A 354 -4.98 -2.28 3.79
CA ALA A 354 -4.96 -1.00 4.50
C ALA A 354 -6.15 -0.12 4.11
N VAL A 355 -6.49 0.83 4.96
CA VAL A 355 -7.50 1.86 4.71
C VAL A 355 -6.96 3.20 5.17
N MET A 356 -7.38 4.28 4.51
CA MET A 356 -7.20 5.63 5.05
C MET A 356 -8.44 5.96 5.87
N GLY A 357 -8.43 5.57 7.15
CA GLY A 357 -9.50 5.85 8.09
C GLY A 357 -9.17 7.06 8.96
N THR A 358 -8.65 6.80 10.14
CA THR A 358 -8.23 7.77 11.15
C THR A 358 -6.71 7.81 11.36
N LYS A 359 -5.97 6.82 10.86
CA LYS A 359 -4.49 6.72 10.99
C LYS A 359 -3.75 7.02 9.68
N ARG A 360 -2.52 7.56 9.80
CA ARG A 360 -1.58 7.72 8.68
C ARG A 360 -1.26 6.35 8.08
N LEU A 361 -1.06 6.31 6.77
CA LEU A 361 -0.52 5.13 6.11
C LEU A 361 0.94 4.92 6.56
N PRO A 362 1.42 3.66 6.68
CA PRO A 362 2.73 3.32 7.26
C PRO A 362 3.90 3.58 6.28
N PHE A 363 3.87 4.72 5.60
CA PHE A 363 4.88 5.19 4.67
C PHE A 363 5.44 6.54 5.17
N SER A 364 6.74 6.75 4.93
CA SER A 364 7.39 8.05 5.10
C SER A 364 6.76 9.10 4.17
N SER A 365 6.86 10.37 4.54
CA SER A 365 6.40 11.47 3.70
C SER A 365 7.23 11.62 2.42
N ARG A 366 6.62 12.16 1.36
CA ARG A 366 7.28 12.58 0.11
C ARG A 366 8.09 11.47 -0.54
N VAL A 367 7.51 10.27 -0.62
CA VAL A 367 8.21 9.08 -1.14
C VAL A 367 7.71 8.61 -2.49
N PHE A 368 6.45 8.88 -2.84
CA PHE A 368 5.86 8.44 -4.11
C PHE A 368 6.03 9.48 -5.21
N ASP A 369 6.34 9.01 -6.42
CA ASP A 369 6.46 9.87 -7.61
C ASP A 369 5.08 10.18 -8.21
N VAL A 370 4.16 9.21 -8.14
CA VAL A 370 2.78 9.31 -8.58
C VAL A 370 1.84 8.63 -7.58
N VAL A 371 0.70 9.26 -7.31
CA VAL A 371 -0.45 8.61 -6.66
C VAL A 371 -1.54 8.41 -7.71
N HIS A 372 -2.12 7.22 -7.75
CA HIS A 372 -3.19 6.86 -8.66
C HIS A 372 -4.44 6.45 -7.88
N CYS A 373 -5.61 6.92 -8.33
CA CYS A 373 -6.91 6.42 -7.89
C CYS A 373 -7.84 6.27 -9.11
N ALA A 374 -8.29 5.04 -9.36
CA ALA A 374 -9.30 4.73 -10.36
C ALA A 374 -10.57 4.19 -9.71
N ARG A 375 -11.60 5.05 -9.58
CA ARG A 375 -12.86 4.74 -8.91
C ARG A 375 -12.67 4.20 -7.48
N CYS A 376 -11.71 4.75 -6.73
CA CYS A 376 -11.38 4.30 -5.38
C CYS A 376 -12.47 4.57 -4.33
N ARG A 377 -13.53 5.34 -4.67
CA ARG A 377 -14.65 5.70 -3.76
C ARG A 377 -14.21 6.38 -2.46
N VAL A 378 -13.06 7.04 -2.47
CA VAL A 378 -12.58 7.83 -1.34
C VAL A 378 -13.19 9.24 -1.42
N PRO A 379 -13.86 9.72 -0.36
CA PRO A 379 -14.44 11.05 -0.32
C PRO A 379 -13.36 12.10 -0.03
N TRP A 380 -12.55 12.41 -1.03
CA TRP A 380 -11.36 13.26 -0.88
C TRP A 380 -11.63 14.70 -0.38
N HIS A 381 -12.83 15.24 -0.64
CA HIS A 381 -13.17 16.66 -0.42
C HIS A 381 -13.82 16.96 0.93
N ILE A 382 -14.29 15.94 1.65
CA ILE A 382 -15.02 16.12 2.92
C ILE A 382 -14.04 16.29 4.09
N GLU A 383 -14.56 16.71 5.25
CA GLU A 383 -13.81 16.71 6.52
C GLU A 383 -12.48 17.47 6.45
N GLY A 384 -12.51 18.64 5.81
CA GLY A 384 -11.32 19.47 5.63
C GLY A 384 -10.28 18.86 4.69
N GLY A 385 -10.65 17.88 3.88
CA GLY A 385 -9.75 17.23 2.93
C GLY A 385 -8.76 16.26 3.56
N LYS A 386 -9.01 15.82 4.81
CA LYS A 386 -8.07 15.00 5.61
C LYS A 386 -7.44 13.83 4.83
N LEU A 387 -8.24 13.11 4.04
CA LEU A 387 -7.74 11.96 3.25
C LEU A 387 -6.86 12.39 2.07
N LEU A 388 -7.19 13.51 1.42
CA LEU A 388 -6.36 14.06 0.34
C LEU A 388 -5.06 14.67 0.89
N LEU A 389 -5.09 15.21 2.11
CA LEU A 389 -3.92 15.72 2.81
C LEU A 389 -2.94 14.62 3.22
N GLU A 390 -3.41 13.41 3.51
CA GLU A 390 -2.53 12.25 3.64
C GLU A 390 -1.82 11.92 2.32
N LEU A 391 -2.51 12.02 1.18
CA LEU A 391 -1.84 11.88 -0.12
C LEU A 391 -0.85 13.01 -0.38
N ASP A 392 -1.15 14.24 0.06
CA ASP A 392 -0.19 15.32 0.01
C ASP A 392 1.07 14.98 0.80
N ARG A 393 0.95 14.53 2.05
CA ARG A 393 2.09 14.11 2.87
C ARG A 393 2.97 13.10 2.14
N LEU A 394 2.35 12.12 1.47
CA LEU A 394 3.03 11.01 0.80
C LEU A 394 3.63 11.35 -0.57
N LEU A 395 3.02 12.29 -1.31
CA LEU A 395 3.44 12.65 -2.67
C LEU A 395 4.65 13.59 -2.65
N ARG A 396 5.66 13.28 -3.48
CA ARG A 396 6.84 14.12 -3.67
C ARG A 396 6.47 15.51 -4.20
N PRO A 397 7.19 16.58 -3.81
CA PRO A 397 7.05 17.90 -4.44
C PRO A 397 7.16 17.80 -5.97
N GLY A 398 6.25 18.42 -6.71
CA GLY A 398 6.22 18.30 -8.17
C GLY A 398 5.74 16.95 -8.73
N GLY A 399 5.37 15.98 -7.88
CA GLY A 399 4.80 14.68 -8.26
C GLY A 399 3.35 14.81 -8.74
N TYR A 400 2.80 13.71 -9.26
CA TYR A 400 1.46 13.71 -9.88
C TYR A 400 0.42 12.92 -9.09
N PHE A 401 -0.79 13.45 -9.01
CA PHE A 401 -1.98 12.69 -8.63
C PHE A 401 -2.86 12.48 -9.86
N VAL A 402 -3.09 11.21 -10.22
CA VAL A 402 -3.94 10.81 -11.34
C VAL A 402 -5.26 10.29 -10.80
N TRP A 403 -6.33 11.07 -11.01
CA TRP A 403 -7.66 10.76 -10.51
C TRP A 403 -8.63 10.43 -11.65
N SER A 404 -9.15 9.21 -11.66
CA SER A 404 -10.19 8.72 -12.58
C SER A 404 -11.45 8.37 -11.79
N ALA A 405 -12.47 9.22 -11.80
CA ALA A 405 -13.73 8.98 -11.11
C ALA A 405 -14.90 9.63 -11.86
N THR A 406 -16.13 9.22 -11.57
CA THR A 406 -17.33 9.77 -12.24
C THR A 406 -17.44 11.30 -12.15
N PRO A 407 -17.06 11.98 -11.04
CA PRO A 407 -17.03 13.45 -10.98
C PRO A 407 -16.13 14.10 -12.04
N VAL A 408 -15.13 13.38 -12.55
CA VAL A 408 -14.20 13.91 -13.55
C VAL A 408 -14.88 14.04 -14.92
N TYR A 409 -15.75 13.11 -15.30
CA TYR A 409 -16.22 12.99 -16.69
C TYR A 409 -17.74 12.94 -16.89
N GLN A 410 -18.51 12.73 -15.82
CA GLN A 410 -19.97 12.79 -15.82
C GLN A 410 -20.47 14.19 -15.42
N LYS A 411 -21.78 14.40 -15.52
CA LYS A 411 -22.45 15.67 -15.23
C LYS A 411 -23.71 15.48 -14.36
N LEU A 412 -23.75 14.40 -13.58
CA LEU A 412 -24.82 14.22 -12.61
C LEU A 412 -24.69 15.29 -11.51
N PRO A 413 -25.79 15.73 -10.86
CA PRO A 413 -25.73 16.79 -9.84
C PRO A 413 -24.66 16.55 -8.76
N GLU A 414 -24.66 15.36 -8.16
CA GLU A 414 -23.67 14.95 -7.15
C GLU A 414 -22.23 14.96 -7.71
N ASP A 415 -22.02 14.43 -8.93
CA ASP A 415 -20.71 14.43 -9.58
C ASP A 415 -20.18 15.86 -9.80
N VAL A 416 -21.05 16.81 -10.12
CA VAL A 416 -20.69 18.22 -10.30
C VAL A 416 -20.33 18.87 -8.97
N GLU A 417 -21.09 18.62 -7.91
CA GLU A 417 -20.80 19.12 -6.55
C GLU A 417 -19.46 18.59 -6.04
N ILE A 418 -19.23 17.28 -6.15
CA ILE A 418 -17.96 16.65 -5.78
C ILE A 418 -16.81 17.25 -6.59
N TRP A 419 -16.99 17.45 -7.90
CA TRP A 419 -15.97 18.06 -8.75
C TRP A 419 -15.64 19.50 -8.32
N GLN A 420 -16.64 20.31 -8.00
CA GLN A 420 -16.46 21.68 -7.53
C GLN A 420 -15.71 21.71 -6.20
N ALA A 421 -16.14 20.90 -5.23
CA ALA A 421 -15.50 20.79 -3.92
C ALA A 421 -14.04 20.32 -4.04
N MET A 422 -13.78 19.29 -4.87
CA MET A 422 -12.42 18.82 -5.15
C MET A 422 -11.56 19.88 -5.84
N SER A 423 -12.11 20.62 -6.79
CA SER A 423 -11.38 21.68 -7.49
C SER A 423 -11.03 22.83 -6.54
N ALA A 424 -11.95 23.19 -5.64
CA ALA A 424 -11.72 24.20 -4.62
C ALA A 424 -10.62 23.75 -3.62
N LEU A 425 -10.72 22.52 -3.10
CA LEU A 425 -9.75 21.97 -2.15
C LEU A 425 -8.36 21.82 -2.76
N THR A 426 -8.24 21.23 -3.95
CA THR A 426 -6.94 21.08 -4.62
C THR A 426 -6.30 22.43 -4.92
N SER A 427 -7.10 23.44 -5.29
CA SER A 427 -6.61 24.80 -5.48
C SER A 427 -6.14 25.44 -4.17
N SER A 428 -6.87 25.26 -3.06
CA SER A 428 -6.46 25.79 -1.75
C SER A 428 -5.24 25.06 -1.17
N MET A 429 -5.00 23.83 -1.60
CA MET A 429 -3.77 23.06 -1.36
C MET A 429 -2.62 23.43 -2.29
N CYS A 430 -2.78 24.42 -3.18
CA CYS A 430 -1.81 24.81 -4.21
C CYS A 430 -1.48 23.72 -5.23
N TRP A 431 -2.29 22.68 -5.35
CA TRP A 431 -2.14 21.69 -6.41
C TRP A 431 -2.63 22.26 -7.74
N LYS A 432 -1.81 22.12 -8.77
CA LYS A 432 -2.14 22.59 -10.11
C LYS A 432 -2.75 21.45 -10.92
N MET A 433 -3.97 21.60 -11.41
CA MET A 433 -4.50 20.72 -12.44
C MET A 433 -3.73 20.94 -13.73
N VAL A 434 -2.94 19.96 -14.15
CA VAL A 434 -2.08 20.05 -15.35
C VAL A 434 -2.74 19.47 -16.58
N ASN A 435 -3.72 18.57 -16.40
CA ASN A 435 -4.53 18.08 -17.50
C ASN A 435 -5.88 17.52 -17.02
N LYS A 436 -6.88 17.53 -17.90
CA LYS A 436 -8.15 16.84 -17.74
C LYS A 436 -8.61 16.35 -19.12
N VAL A 437 -8.60 15.04 -19.33
CA VAL A 437 -8.87 14.43 -20.64
C VAL A 437 -9.79 13.22 -20.53
N LYS A 438 -10.53 12.95 -21.61
CA LYS A 438 -11.39 11.77 -21.73
C LYS A 438 -10.75 10.71 -22.60
N ASP A 439 -10.76 9.47 -22.13
CA ASP A 439 -10.41 8.29 -22.92
C ASP A 439 -11.64 7.86 -23.72
N ARG A 440 -11.53 7.92 -25.05
CA ARG A 440 -12.63 7.55 -25.96
C ARG A 440 -12.88 6.05 -25.99
N VAL A 441 -11.86 5.23 -25.72
CA VAL A 441 -11.94 3.77 -25.77
C VAL A 441 -12.71 3.26 -24.56
N ASN A 442 -12.25 3.59 -23.35
CA ASN A 442 -12.92 3.17 -22.12
C ASN A 442 -14.14 4.04 -21.76
N ARG A 443 -14.34 5.18 -22.45
CA ARG A 443 -15.39 6.18 -22.16
C ARG A 443 -15.33 6.73 -20.74
N VAL A 444 -14.12 6.94 -20.24
CA VAL A 444 -13.84 7.50 -18.92
C VAL A 444 -13.03 8.79 -19.06
N GLY A 445 -12.67 9.44 -17.96
CA GLY A 445 -11.77 10.58 -17.98
C GLY A 445 -10.90 10.64 -16.74
N ILE A 446 -9.74 11.28 -16.92
CA ILE A 446 -8.75 11.49 -15.87
C ILE A 446 -8.54 12.99 -15.65
N ALA A 447 -8.32 13.37 -14.40
CA ALA A 447 -7.75 14.64 -14.01
C ALA A 447 -6.35 14.37 -13.43
N ILE A 448 -5.36 15.11 -13.89
CA ILE A 448 -3.97 15.01 -13.43
C ILE A 448 -3.64 16.30 -12.69
N TYR A 449 -3.30 16.18 -11.42
CA TYR A 449 -2.85 17.26 -10.57
C TYR A 449 -1.35 17.14 -10.32
N ARG A 450 -0.68 18.27 -10.15
CA ARG A 450 0.74 18.34 -9.77
C ARG A 450 0.86 19.05 -8.43
N LYS A 451 1.54 18.42 -7.48
CA LYS A 451 1.93 19.02 -6.20
C LYS A 451 2.90 20.20 -6.44
N PRO A 452 2.84 21.31 -5.68
CA PRO A 452 3.82 22.40 -5.82
C PRO A 452 5.27 21.92 -5.63
N THR A 453 6.20 22.70 -6.18
CA THR A 453 7.65 22.46 -6.10
C THR A 453 8.34 23.34 -5.07
N ASP A 454 7.67 24.39 -4.59
CA ASP A 454 8.16 25.37 -3.64
C ASP A 454 7.01 25.91 -2.77
N ASN A 455 7.34 26.74 -1.77
CA ASN A 455 6.36 27.29 -0.82
C ASN A 455 5.71 28.60 -1.28
N SER A 456 6.05 29.14 -2.47
CA SER A 456 5.57 30.48 -2.89
C SER A 456 4.05 30.57 -2.92
N CYS A 457 3.39 29.51 -3.37
CA CYS A 457 1.93 29.45 -3.33
C CYS A 457 1.40 29.40 -1.90
N TYR A 458 2.02 28.62 -0.99
CA TYR A 458 1.58 28.54 0.40
C TYR A 458 1.66 29.91 1.11
N GLU A 459 2.70 30.68 0.80
CA GLU A 459 2.95 32.02 1.35
C GLU A 459 1.99 33.08 0.78
N ALA A 460 1.54 32.89 -0.47
CA ALA A 460 0.62 33.80 -1.15
C ALA A 460 -0.86 33.55 -0.85
N ARG A 461 -1.20 32.56 -0.03
CA ARG A 461 -2.60 32.21 0.28
C ARG A 461 -3.28 33.31 1.09
N SER A 462 -4.42 33.78 0.60
CA SER A 462 -5.30 34.68 1.36
C SER A 462 -6.01 33.97 2.51
N GLU A 463 -6.28 32.67 2.37
CA GLU A 463 -6.94 31.83 3.38
C GLU A 463 -6.11 30.59 3.70
N THR A 464 -5.86 30.36 4.99
CA THR A 464 -5.11 29.21 5.50
C THR A 464 -6.02 28.02 5.78
N ASN A 465 -6.85 27.64 4.81
CA ASN A 465 -7.70 26.45 4.87
C ASN A 465 -7.45 25.53 3.65
N PRO A 466 -6.81 24.36 3.80
CA PRO A 466 -6.34 23.75 5.06
C PRO A 466 -5.09 24.47 5.63
N PRO A 467 -4.91 24.48 6.95
CA PRO A 467 -3.76 25.12 7.59
C PRO A 467 -2.44 24.37 7.31
N LEU A 468 -1.31 25.01 7.59
CA LEU A 468 -0.02 24.32 7.64
C LEU A 468 0.10 23.56 8.96
N CYS A 469 0.74 22.39 8.94
CA CYS A 469 1.04 21.63 10.15
C CYS A 469 2.05 22.40 11.02
N GLY A 470 1.94 22.25 12.34
CA GLY A 470 2.89 22.83 13.28
C GLY A 470 4.29 22.22 13.15
N GLU A 471 5.33 22.92 13.58
CA GLU A 471 6.73 22.49 13.44
C GLU A 471 7.05 21.19 14.20
N TYR A 472 6.25 20.86 15.23
CA TYR A 472 6.38 19.63 16.01
C TYR A 472 5.66 18.42 15.40
N ASP A 473 4.87 18.61 14.34
CA ASP A 473 4.26 17.50 13.61
C ASP A 473 5.26 16.97 12.58
N ASP A 474 5.97 15.91 12.97
CA ASP A 474 6.90 15.22 12.09
C ASP A 474 6.14 14.57 10.91
N PRO A 475 6.42 14.94 9.65
CA PRO A 475 5.78 14.33 8.49
C PRO A 475 6.17 12.87 8.26
N ASP A 476 7.32 12.41 8.76
CA ASP A 476 7.81 11.03 8.59
C ASP A 476 7.28 10.06 9.64
N ALA A 477 6.88 10.58 10.81
CA ALA A 477 6.15 9.81 11.81
C ALA A 477 4.82 9.27 11.23
N ALA A 478 4.75 7.96 11.05
CA ALA A 478 3.62 7.30 10.38
C ALA A 478 2.99 6.16 11.20
N TRP A 479 3.76 5.45 12.02
CA TRP A 479 3.24 4.30 12.77
C TRP A 479 2.29 4.73 13.89
N ASN A 480 1.03 4.30 13.80
CA ASN A 480 -0.05 4.63 14.75
C ASN A 480 -0.33 6.14 14.96
N ILE A 481 0.12 6.99 14.04
CA ILE A 481 -0.13 8.44 14.08
C ILE A 481 -1.51 8.75 13.51
N SER A 482 -2.28 9.57 14.22
CA SER A 482 -3.60 10.01 13.75
C SER A 482 -3.50 10.98 12.57
N LEU A 483 -4.44 10.89 11.64
CA LEU A 483 -4.54 11.80 10.49
C LEU A 483 -4.89 13.22 10.96
N GLY A 484 -4.09 14.18 10.49
CA GLY A 484 -4.33 15.61 10.64
C GLY A 484 -4.93 16.22 9.38
N ALA A 485 -5.68 17.32 9.52
CA ALA A 485 -6.17 18.13 8.41
C ALA A 485 -5.26 19.35 8.20
N CYS A 486 -3.98 19.11 7.90
CA CYS A 486 -2.99 20.16 7.65
C CYS A 486 -1.98 19.75 6.58
N MET A 487 -1.24 20.71 6.02
CA MET A 487 -0.19 20.50 5.02
C MET A 487 1.20 20.82 5.57
N HIS A 488 2.22 20.05 5.21
CA HIS A 488 3.60 20.36 5.59
C HIS A 488 4.26 21.29 4.57
N LYS A 489 5.03 22.27 5.06
CA LYS A 489 5.90 23.11 4.22
C LYS A 489 6.92 22.26 3.48
N LEU A 490 7.23 22.65 2.25
CA LEU A 490 8.27 22.01 1.44
C LEU A 490 9.66 22.42 1.94
N PRO A 491 10.66 21.52 1.93
CA PRO A 491 12.03 21.88 2.28
C PRO A 491 12.59 22.90 1.30
N VAL A 492 13.24 23.93 1.82
CA VAL A 492 13.95 24.96 1.03
C VAL A 492 15.46 24.76 1.04
N ASP A 493 16.00 24.14 2.09
CA ASP A 493 17.42 23.83 2.19
C ASP A 493 17.79 22.70 1.20
N PRO A 494 18.76 22.92 0.29
CA PRO A 494 19.15 21.92 -0.70
C PRO A 494 19.77 20.65 -0.10
N THR A 495 20.12 20.65 1.19
CA THR A 495 20.66 19.49 1.92
C THR A 495 19.58 18.64 2.58
N ILE A 496 18.35 19.15 2.72
CA ILE A 496 17.24 18.42 3.35
C ILE A 496 16.50 17.57 2.32
N ARG A 497 16.13 16.35 2.69
CA ARG A 497 15.35 15.42 1.87
C ARG A 497 14.05 16.06 1.35
N GLY A 498 13.85 15.99 0.03
CA GLY A 498 12.66 16.49 -0.64
C GLY A 498 12.78 17.90 -1.23
N SER A 499 13.90 18.60 -1.02
CA SER A 499 14.23 19.84 -1.75
C SER A 499 14.62 19.58 -3.21
N GLN A 500 15.13 18.38 -3.51
CA GLN A 500 15.51 17.96 -4.86
C GLN A 500 14.84 16.63 -5.21
N TRP A 501 14.62 16.40 -6.50
CA TRP A 501 14.19 15.08 -6.97
C TRP A 501 15.36 14.10 -6.92
N PRO A 502 15.09 12.81 -6.66
CA PRO A 502 16.07 11.74 -6.84
C PRO A 502 16.59 11.72 -8.27
N GLU A 503 17.74 11.07 -8.47
CA GLU A 503 18.23 10.77 -9.81
C GLU A 503 17.19 10.02 -10.65
N LEU A 504 17.30 10.14 -11.98
CA LEU A 504 16.45 9.35 -12.87
C LEU A 504 16.73 7.86 -12.71
N TRP A 505 15.69 7.06 -12.87
CA TRP A 505 15.82 5.61 -12.90
C TRP A 505 16.59 5.17 -14.16
N PRO A 506 17.53 4.20 -14.07
CA PRO A 506 17.85 3.36 -12.90
C PRO A 506 18.98 3.88 -11.98
N LEU A 507 19.56 5.05 -12.24
CA LEU A 507 20.76 5.54 -11.53
C LEU A 507 20.53 5.70 -10.02
N ARG A 508 19.33 6.13 -9.60
CA ARG A 508 18.97 6.26 -8.19
C ARG A 508 19.08 4.96 -7.39
N LEU A 509 19.06 3.78 -8.02
CA LEU A 509 19.17 2.51 -7.31
C LEU A 509 20.50 2.36 -6.57
N GLU A 510 21.59 2.84 -7.18
CA GLU A 510 22.96 2.63 -6.69
C GLU A 510 23.58 3.93 -6.15
N LYS A 511 23.04 5.10 -6.52
CA LYS A 511 23.57 6.37 -6.03
C LYS A 511 23.09 6.65 -4.60
N PRO A 512 24.00 6.97 -3.65
CA PRO A 512 23.61 7.50 -2.36
C PRO A 512 22.73 8.76 -2.52
N PRO A 513 21.62 8.90 -1.77
CA PRO A 513 20.81 10.11 -1.80
C PRO A 513 21.62 11.36 -1.46
N TYR A 514 21.34 12.48 -2.13
CA TYR A 514 22.10 13.74 -1.98
C TYR A 514 22.11 14.31 -0.56
N TRP A 515 21.13 13.94 0.26
CA TRP A 515 20.94 14.43 1.63
C TRP A 515 21.60 13.55 2.69
N LEU A 516 22.20 12.41 2.32
CA LEU A 516 23.08 11.67 3.22
C LEU A 516 24.40 12.43 3.37
N ARG A 517 24.76 12.80 4.59
CA ARG A 517 25.96 13.60 4.87
C ARG A 517 27.08 12.71 5.40
N GLY A 518 28.29 12.89 4.87
CA GLY A 518 29.47 12.18 5.39
C GLY A 518 29.85 12.56 6.83
N SER A 519 29.31 13.66 7.36
CA SER A 519 29.45 14.04 8.77
C SER A 519 28.56 13.23 9.72
N GLU A 520 27.56 12.52 9.19
CA GLU A 520 26.63 11.70 9.96
C GLU A 520 27.05 10.23 9.87
N ALA A 521 26.97 9.53 11.00
CA ALA A 521 27.12 8.09 11.00
C ALA A 521 25.86 7.44 10.42
N GLY A 522 26.05 6.53 9.47
CA GLY A 522 25.06 5.59 8.98
C GLY A 522 24.74 4.51 10.02
N VAL A 523 23.87 3.59 9.64
CA VAL A 523 23.35 2.54 10.51
C VAL A 523 24.45 1.65 11.07
N TYR A 524 25.49 1.35 10.30
CA TYR A 524 26.62 0.52 10.72
C TYR A 524 27.83 1.34 11.19
N GLY A 525 27.64 2.64 11.48
CA GLY A 525 28.66 3.50 12.09
C GLY A 525 29.69 4.10 11.13
N LYS A 526 29.66 3.77 9.83
CA LYS A 526 30.43 4.48 8.80
C LYS A 526 29.78 5.82 8.44
N PRO A 527 30.49 6.77 7.84
CA PRO A 527 29.87 7.93 7.20
C PRO A 527 28.69 7.52 6.29
N ALA A 528 27.54 8.19 6.39
CA ALA A 528 26.27 7.68 5.85
C ALA A 528 26.27 7.35 4.34
N PRO A 529 26.87 8.14 3.44
CA PRO A 529 26.99 7.77 2.03
C PRO A 529 27.84 6.51 1.79
N GLU A 530 28.95 6.39 2.50
CA GLU A 530 29.86 5.24 2.47
C GLU A 530 29.20 3.99 3.05
N ASP A 531 28.39 4.16 4.09
CA ASP A 531 27.66 3.06 4.73
C ASP A 531 26.59 2.47 3.80
N PHE A 532 25.84 3.35 3.12
CA PHE A 532 24.90 2.95 2.06
C PHE A 532 25.58 2.14 0.95
N GLN A 533 26.76 2.60 0.50
CA GLN A 533 27.50 1.96 -0.57
C GLN A 533 28.04 0.60 -0.12
N ALA A 534 28.59 0.53 1.09
CA ALA A 534 29.10 -0.69 1.69
C ALA A 534 28.00 -1.75 1.89
N ASP A 535 26.80 -1.35 2.34
CA ASP A 535 25.63 -2.24 2.43
C ASP A 535 25.27 -2.82 1.06
N TYR A 536 25.21 -1.98 0.03
CA TYR A 536 24.89 -2.45 -1.33
C TYR A 536 25.93 -3.45 -1.86
N GLU A 537 27.22 -3.16 -1.69
CA GLU A 537 28.31 -4.06 -2.10
C GLU A 537 28.30 -5.38 -1.33
N HIS A 538 28.03 -5.31 -0.01
CA HIS A 538 27.88 -6.48 0.84
C HIS A 538 26.76 -7.39 0.32
N TRP A 539 25.54 -6.85 0.14
CA TRP A 539 24.40 -7.65 -0.32
C TRP A 539 24.56 -8.17 -1.74
N LYS A 540 25.17 -7.38 -2.63
CA LYS A 540 25.51 -7.84 -3.99
C LYS A 540 26.42 -9.06 -3.94
N ARG A 541 27.45 -9.06 -3.08
CA ARG A 541 28.35 -10.19 -2.87
C ARG A 541 27.63 -11.39 -2.25
N VAL A 542 26.86 -11.19 -1.17
CA VAL A 542 26.14 -12.27 -0.48
C VAL A 542 25.13 -12.94 -1.42
N VAL A 543 24.34 -12.16 -2.14
CA VAL A 543 23.34 -12.69 -3.07
C VAL A 543 24.03 -13.47 -4.20
N SER A 544 25.02 -12.88 -4.86
CA SER A 544 25.69 -13.51 -6.01
C SER A 544 26.50 -14.76 -5.65
N ASN A 545 27.26 -14.72 -4.54
CA ASN A 545 28.17 -15.80 -4.19
C ASN A 545 27.52 -16.89 -3.35
N SER A 546 26.62 -16.52 -2.43
CA SER A 546 26.04 -17.46 -1.47
C SER A 546 24.62 -17.87 -1.82
N TYR A 547 23.73 -16.92 -2.14
CA TYR A 547 22.30 -17.25 -2.29
C TYR A 547 21.92 -17.78 -3.67
N MET A 548 22.53 -17.26 -4.74
CA MET A 548 22.24 -17.71 -6.10
C MET A 548 22.70 -19.16 -6.34
N ASN A 549 23.84 -19.55 -5.79
CA ASN A 549 24.46 -20.85 -6.08
C ASN A 549 24.51 -21.80 -4.86
N GLY A 550 24.61 -21.27 -3.64
CA GLY A 550 24.86 -22.06 -2.43
C GLY A 550 23.61 -22.59 -1.73
N LEU A 551 22.46 -21.94 -1.89
CA LEU A 551 21.21 -22.32 -1.20
C LEU A 551 20.31 -23.26 -2.03
N GLY A 552 20.64 -23.55 -3.29
CA GLY A 552 19.82 -24.43 -4.13
C GLY A 552 18.41 -23.91 -4.43
N ILE A 553 18.18 -22.59 -4.32
CA ILE A 553 16.87 -21.98 -4.57
C ILE A 553 16.58 -21.95 -6.08
N ASP A 554 15.47 -22.54 -6.52
CA ASP A 554 14.91 -22.27 -7.86
C ASP A 554 14.34 -20.84 -7.89
N TRP A 555 15.18 -19.86 -8.22
CA TRP A 555 14.77 -18.45 -8.29
C TRP A 555 13.69 -18.18 -9.35
N SER A 556 13.44 -19.11 -10.29
CA SER A 556 12.31 -19.00 -11.23
C SER A 556 10.95 -19.29 -10.57
N SER A 557 10.97 -19.95 -9.40
CA SER A 557 9.78 -20.21 -8.56
C SER A 557 9.46 -19.07 -7.59
N VAL A 558 10.40 -18.13 -7.39
CA VAL A 558 10.27 -17.02 -6.43
C VAL A 558 9.73 -15.78 -7.14
N ARG A 559 8.75 -15.11 -6.54
CA ARG A 559 8.20 -13.84 -7.04
C ARG A 559 7.99 -12.81 -5.93
N ASN A 560 7.29 -13.19 -4.86
CA ASN A 560 6.94 -12.34 -3.73
C ASN A 560 7.99 -12.52 -2.64
N VAL A 561 8.85 -11.52 -2.45
CA VAL A 561 9.92 -11.57 -1.43
C VAL A 561 9.62 -10.52 -0.35
N MET A 562 9.97 -10.80 0.89
CA MET A 562 10.00 -9.81 1.96
C MET A 562 11.38 -9.79 2.59
N ASP A 563 11.96 -8.59 2.68
CA ASP A 563 13.08 -8.32 3.58
C ASP A 563 12.50 -7.76 4.88
N MET A 564 12.50 -8.61 5.91
CA MET A 564 11.79 -8.34 7.15
C MET A 564 12.48 -7.25 7.99
N LYS A 565 13.74 -6.93 7.69
CA LYS A 565 14.50 -5.84 8.30
C LYS A 565 15.40 -5.20 7.25
N ALA A 566 14.77 -4.45 6.35
CA ALA A 566 15.44 -3.71 5.31
C ALA A 566 16.09 -2.46 5.88
N VAL A 567 17.42 -2.42 5.89
CA VAL A 567 18.19 -1.22 6.25
C VAL A 567 18.20 -0.28 5.04
N TYR A 568 19.27 -0.25 4.25
CA TYR A 568 19.32 0.55 3.01
C TYR A 568 18.71 -0.17 1.80
N ALA A 569 17.97 -1.26 2.03
CA ALA A 569 17.43 -2.16 1.01
C ALA A 569 18.50 -2.70 0.01
N GLY A 570 19.75 -2.87 0.45
CA GLY A 570 20.81 -3.45 -0.38
C GLY A 570 20.48 -4.87 -0.86
N PHE A 571 19.80 -5.69 -0.04
CA PHE A 571 19.30 -7.00 -0.43
C PHE A 571 18.33 -6.92 -1.63
N ALA A 572 17.32 -6.06 -1.54
CA ALA A 572 16.38 -5.87 -2.65
C ALA A 572 17.06 -5.28 -3.91
N ALA A 573 18.02 -4.38 -3.73
CA ALA A 573 18.80 -3.83 -4.84
C ALA A 573 19.66 -4.92 -5.51
N ALA A 574 20.21 -5.87 -4.76
CA ALA A 574 20.97 -7.00 -5.30
C ALA A 574 20.09 -7.99 -6.10
N LEU A 575 18.80 -8.07 -5.79
CA LEU A 575 17.82 -8.90 -6.51
C LEU A 575 17.22 -8.22 -7.76
N ARG A 576 17.62 -6.98 -8.08
CA ARG A 576 17.07 -6.15 -9.17
C ARG A 576 16.93 -6.86 -10.52
N ASN A 577 17.89 -7.74 -10.86
CA ASN A 577 17.91 -8.42 -12.15
C ASN A 577 16.97 -9.64 -12.22
N LEU A 578 16.41 -10.06 -11.08
CA LEU A 578 15.43 -11.12 -11.01
C LEU A 578 14.02 -10.57 -11.24
N LYS A 579 13.11 -11.43 -11.68
CA LYS A 579 11.68 -11.08 -11.84
C LYS A 579 10.92 -11.19 -10.51
N VAL A 580 11.48 -10.62 -9.44
CA VAL A 580 10.88 -10.58 -8.11
C VAL A 580 10.48 -9.15 -7.73
N TRP A 581 9.66 -9.01 -6.70
CA TRP A 581 9.50 -7.76 -5.98
C TRP A 581 9.75 -8.01 -4.49
N VAL A 582 10.25 -6.99 -3.79
CA VAL A 582 10.63 -7.10 -2.39
C VAL A 582 9.82 -6.12 -1.55
N MET A 583 9.05 -6.61 -0.59
CA MET A 583 8.54 -5.80 0.51
C MET A 583 9.69 -5.50 1.46
N ASN A 584 10.16 -4.25 1.49
CA ASN A 584 11.22 -3.83 2.39
C ASN A 584 10.59 -3.31 3.69
N VAL A 585 10.77 -4.03 4.79
CA VAL A 585 10.17 -3.68 6.09
C VAL A 585 11.20 -2.98 6.96
N VAL A 586 10.86 -1.79 7.45
CA VAL A 586 11.67 -1.05 8.43
C VAL A 586 11.00 -1.19 9.80
N PRO A 587 11.59 -1.94 10.74
CA PRO A 587 11.03 -2.07 12.09
C PRO A 587 10.92 -0.71 12.79
N ILE A 588 9.84 -0.48 13.53
CA ILE A 588 9.59 0.82 14.21
C ILE A 588 10.63 1.17 15.29
N ASP A 589 11.40 0.19 15.74
CA ASP A 589 12.47 0.30 16.74
C ASP A 589 13.86 0.30 16.09
N SER A 590 13.94 0.53 14.78
CA SER A 590 15.18 0.63 14.00
C SER A 590 15.40 2.05 13.46
N PRO A 591 16.64 2.40 13.08
CA PRO A 591 16.91 3.68 12.43
C PRO A 591 16.00 3.88 11.21
N ASP A 592 15.45 5.09 11.08
CA ASP A 592 14.52 5.39 9.99
C ASP A 592 15.25 5.45 8.63
N THR A 593 15.18 4.35 7.92
CA THR A 593 15.81 4.14 6.61
C THR A 593 14.79 4.08 5.49
N LEU A 594 13.49 4.06 5.79
CA LEU A 594 12.44 3.94 4.80
C LEU A 594 12.49 5.06 3.73
N PRO A 595 12.73 6.33 4.08
CA PRO A 595 12.90 7.38 3.08
C PRO A 595 14.02 7.07 2.07
N ILE A 596 15.13 6.46 2.54
CA ILE A 596 16.27 6.09 1.69
C ILE A 596 15.88 4.97 0.73
N ILE A 597 15.14 3.96 1.20
CA ILE A 597 14.63 2.87 0.35
C ILE A 597 13.79 3.43 -0.80
N TYR A 598 12.93 4.41 -0.51
CA TYR A 598 12.17 5.10 -1.54
C TYR A 598 13.03 5.99 -2.44
N GLU A 599 14.04 6.70 -1.93
CA GLU A 599 15.03 7.42 -2.74
C GLU A 599 15.75 6.50 -3.73
N ARG A 600 15.99 5.22 -3.38
CA ARG A 600 16.54 4.22 -4.31
C ARG A 600 15.58 3.80 -5.43
N GLY A 601 14.32 4.20 -5.38
CA GLY A 601 13.31 3.74 -6.34
C GLY A 601 12.77 2.34 -6.02
N LEU A 602 12.83 1.95 -4.74
CA LEU A 602 12.20 0.77 -4.16
C LEU A 602 10.99 1.20 -3.30
N PHE A 603 10.21 0.25 -2.78
CA PHE A 603 9.12 0.54 -1.84
C PHE A 603 9.29 -0.26 -0.55
N GLY A 604 8.59 0.16 0.50
CA GLY A 604 8.57 -0.51 1.78
C GLY A 604 7.55 0.10 2.72
N LEU A 605 7.53 -0.36 3.97
CA LEU A 605 6.68 0.20 5.01
C LEU A 605 7.30 0.04 6.40
N TYR A 606 6.80 0.84 7.34
CA TYR A 606 7.08 0.65 8.76
C TYR A 606 6.24 -0.48 9.35
N HIS A 607 6.82 -1.28 10.24
CA HIS A 607 6.08 -2.33 10.93
C HIS A 607 6.61 -2.60 12.34
N ASP A 608 5.72 -2.92 13.28
CA ASP A 608 6.10 -3.51 14.56
C ASP A 608 5.96 -5.03 14.48
N TRP A 609 7.09 -5.75 14.54
CA TRP A 609 7.11 -7.22 14.49
C TRP A 609 6.55 -7.90 15.73
N CYS A 610 6.19 -7.14 16.78
CA CYS A 610 5.38 -7.66 17.88
C CYS A 610 3.87 -7.73 17.54
N GLU A 611 3.46 -7.23 16.37
CA GLU A 611 2.10 -7.30 15.85
C GLU A 611 2.05 -8.09 14.54
N SER A 612 0.87 -8.63 14.17
CA SER A 612 0.71 -9.28 12.86
C SER A 612 0.76 -8.28 11.69
N PHE A 613 1.36 -8.70 10.58
CA PHE A 613 1.51 -7.91 9.37
C PHE A 613 0.18 -7.75 8.61
N SER A 614 -0.06 -6.58 8.02
CA SER A 614 -1.27 -6.23 7.24
C SER A 614 -1.29 -6.89 5.85
N THR A 615 -1.16 -8.22 5.80
CA THR A 615 -1.19 -9.02 4.57
C THR A 615 -1.99 -10.30 4.77
N TYR A 616 -2.51 -10.85 3.68
CA TYR A 616 -3.18 -12.15 3.70
C TYR A 616 -2.18 -13.27 4.04
N PRO A 617 -2.62 -14.36 4.66
CA PRO A 617 -1.80 -15.55 4.82
C PRO A 617 -1.26 -16.07 3.48
N ARG A 618 -0.13 -16.77 3.51
CA ARG A 618 0.47 -17.43 2.33
C ARG A 618 0.74 -16.43 1.19
N THR A 619 1.34 -15.29 1.51
CA THR A 619 1.64 -14.23 0.55
C THR A 619 3.02 -14.39 -0.10
N TYR A 620 4.05 -14.67 0.70
CA TYR A 620 5.44 -14.59 0.27
C TYR A 620 6.01 -15.97 -0.08
N ASP A 621 6.87 -15.99 -1.10
CA ASP A 621 7.62 -17.18 -1.53
C ASP A 621 8.96 -17.29 -0.79
N LEU A 622 9.53 -16.14 -0.40
CA LEU A 622 10.79 -16.03 0.33
C LEU A 622 10.73 -14.91 1.37
N LEU A 623 11.09 -15.24 2.61
CA LEU A 623 11.33 -14.30 3.69
C LEU A 623 12.83 -14.24 4.00
N HIS A 624 13.34 -13.03 4.16
CA HIS A 624 14.72 -12.78 4.55
C HIS A 624 14.75 -12.00 5.87
N ALA A 625 15.46 -12.55 6.86
CA ALA A 625 15.59 -11.96 8.19
C ALA A 625 17.08 -11.82 8.55
N ASN A 626 17.57 -10.58 8.62
CA ASN A 626 18.95 -10.28 9.00
C ASN A 626 19.02 -9.55 10.35
N HIS A 627 19.45 -10.25 11.39
CA HIS A 627 19.47 -9.82 12.79
C HIS A 627 18.12 -9.24 13.25
N LEU A 628 17.02 -9.87 12.83
CA LEU A 628 15.69 -9.46 13.22
C LEU A 628 15.29 -10.09 14.55
N PHE A 629 15.39 -11.42 14.64
CA PHE A 629 14.82 -12.17 15.75
C PHE A 629 15.53 -11.87 17.06
N SER A 630 16.86 -11.79 17.07
CA SER A 630 17.61 -11.42 18.29
C SER A 630 17.26 -10.03 18.81
N LYS A 631 16.86 -9.12 17.91
CA LYS A 631 16.42 -7.78 18.28
C LYS A 631 14.97 -7.79 18.81
N VAL A 632 14.06 -8.46 18.11
CA VAL A 632 12.64 -8.54 18.49
C VAL A 632 12.44 -9.22 19.84
N LYS A 633 13.26 -10.24 20.17
CA LYS A 633 13.27 -10.92 21.48
C LYS A 633 13.44 -10.00 22.69
N LYS A 634 14.01 -8.81 22.49
CA LYS A 634 14.15 -7.81 23.57
C LYS A 634 12.85 -7.07 23.88
N ARG A 635 11.85 -7.13 22.99
CA ARG A 635 10.57 -6.42 23.10
C ARG A 635 9.37 -7.36 23.28
N CYS A 636 9.36 -8.51 22.63
CA CYS A 636 8.27 -9.49 22.72
C CYS A 636 8.77 -10.92 22.53
N GLU A 637 7.91 -11.89 22.82
CA GLU A 637 8.22 -13.31 22.68
C GLU A 637 8.47 -13.70 21.22
N LEU A 638 9.43 -14.61 21.00
CA LEU A 638 9.80 -15.04 19.65
C LEU A 638 8.74 -15.92 18.99
N LEU A 639 8.05 -16.76 19.78
CA LEU A 639 7.12 -17.76 19.27
C LEU A 639 6.00 -17.14 18.42
N PRO A 640 5.26 -16.10 18.86
CA PRO A 640 4.24 -15.47 18.01
C PRO A 640 4.80 -14.85 16.73
N VAL A 641 6.04 -14.36 16.74
CA VAL A 641 6.69 -13.81 15.54
C VAL A 641 6.95 -14.93 14.52
N ILE A 642 7.38 -16.11 14.98
CA ILE A 642 7.54 -17.28 14.09
C ILE A 642 6.19 -17.81 13.59
N VAL A 643 5.13 -17.72 14.39
CA VAL A 643 3.76 -18.02 13.93
C VAL A 643 3.29 -17.02 12.87
N GLU A 644 3.63 -15.75 13.00
CA GLU A 644 3.37 -14.74 11.97
C GLU A 644 4.17 -15.02 10.68
N VAL A 645 5.44 -15.43 10.81
CA VAL A 645 6.28 -15.91 9.70
C VAL A 645 5.63 -17.11 9.01
N ASP A 646 5.14 -18.10 9.76
CA ASP A 646 4.38 -19.21 9.17
C ASP A 646 3.13 -18.70 8.46
N ARG A 647 2.36 -17.80 9.07
CA ARG A 647 1.12 -17.29 8.49
C ARG A 647 1.36 -16.64 7.13
N VAL A 648 2.35 -15.75 7.01
CA VAL A 648 2.59 -14.99 5.78
C VAL A 648 3.39 -15.75 4.72
N LEU A 649 4.14 -16.79 5.11
CA LEU A 649 4.89 -17.64 4.19
C LEU A 649 3.99 -18.70 3.53
N ARG A 650 4.12 -18.85 2.22
CA ARG A 650 3.42 -19.89 1.45
C ARG A 650 3.91 -21.29 1.86
N PRO A 651 3.07 -22.34 1.76
CA PRO A 651 3.57 -23.71 1.71
C PRO A 651 4.67 -23.83 0.65
N GLU A 652 5.74 -24.58 0.96
CA GLU A 652 6.99 -24.66 0.18
C GLU A 652 7.78 -23.35 0.07
N GLY A 653 7.31 -22.27 0.69
CA GLY A 653 8.03 -21.02 0.84
C GLY A 653 9.25 -21.19 1.73
N ARG A 654 10.20 -20.26 1.58
CA ARG A 654 11.52 -20.36 2.19
C ARG A 654 11.78 -19.22 3.15
N LEU A 655 12.52 -19.50 4.21
CA LEU A 655 13.02 -18.50 5.15
C LEU A 655 14.55 -18.58 5.20
N ILE A 656 15.20 -17.44 4.99
CA ILE A 656 16.63 -17.25 5.20
C ILE A 656 16.80 -16.39 6.45
N VAL A 657 17.52 -16.91 7.44
CA VAL A 657 17.82 -16.22 8.69
C VAL A 657 19.32 -16.08 8.84
N ARG A 658 19.78 -14.85 9.06
CA ARG A 658 21.12 -14.53 9.55
C ARG A 658 20.97 -13.90 10.92
N ASP A 659 21.48 -14.54 11.95
CA ASP A 659 21.38 -14.04 13.32
C ASP A 659 22.46 -14.66 14.21
N ASN A 660 22.51 -14.30 15.50
CA ASN A 660 23.40 -14.98 16.44
C ASN A 660 23.03 -16.46 16.64
N ILE A 661 24.00 -17.24 17.09
CA ILE A 661 23.92 -18.71 17.19
C ILE A 661 22.78 -19.15 18.11
N GLU A 662 22.60 -18.46 19.24
CA GLU A 662 21.55 -18.78 20.21
C GLU A 662 20.16 -18.59 19.61
N THR A 663 19.97 -17.48 18.87
CA THR A 663 18.69 -17.19 18.20
C THR A 663 18.43 -18.14 17.06
N ILE A 664 19.44 -18.50 16.26
CA ILE A 664 19.29 -19.50 15.20
C ILE A 664 18.89 -20.85 15.76
N SER A 665 19.52 -21.27 16.86
CA SER A 665 19.17 -22.55 17.51
C SER A 665 17.72 -22.56 18.00
N GLU A 666 17.26 -21.45 18.57
CA GLU A 666 15.86 -21.31 19.01
C GLU A 666 14.87 -21.31 17.85
N VAL A 667 15.14 -20.55 16.78
CA VAL A 667 14.32 -20.53 15.56
C VAL A 667 14.29 -21.92 14.92
N GLU A 668 15.43 -22.58 14.79
CA GLU A 668 15.55 -23.93 14.24
C GLU A 668 14.69 -24.95 15.03
N ASN A 669 14.70 -24.85 16.37
CA ASN A 669 13.87 -25.72 17.22
C ASN A 669 12.36 -25.48 17.00
N ILE A 670 11.93 -24.22 16.90
CA ILE A 670 10.52 -23.88 16.65
C ILE A 670 10.09 -24.39 15.27
N VAL A 671 10.84 -24.10 14.21
CA VAL A 671 10.46 -24.51 12.84
C VAL A 671 10.51 -26.03 12.64
N LYS A 672 11.43 -26.75 13.31
CA LYS A 672 11.40 -28.22 13.34
C LYS A 672 10.13 -28.76 13.98
N SER A 673 9.66 -28.14 15.07
CA SER A 673 8.40 -28.51 15.71
C SER A 673 7.18 -28.22 14.83
N LEU A 674 7.30 -27.27 13.89
CA LEU A 674 6.31 -27.00 12.83
C LEU A 674 6.44 -27.96 11.62
N HIS A 675 7.31 -28.97 11.69
CA HIS A 675 7.62 -29.88 10.61
C HIS A 675 8.16 -29.18 9.35
N TRP A 676 8.89 -28.07 9.50
CA TRP A 676 9.62 -27.46 8.39
C TRP A 676 10.92 -28.22 8.11
N GLU A 677 11.38 -28.17 6.86
CA GLU A 677 12.62 -28.80 6.44
C GLU A 677 13.80 -27.85 6.64
N VAL A 678 14.83 -28.32 7.34
CA VAL A 678 16.09 -27.59 7.49
C VAL A 678 17.05 -28.02 6.39
N HIS A 679 17.26 -27.13 5.42
CA HIS A 679 18.14 -27.39 4.28
C HIS A 679 19.60 -27.05 4.60
N MET A 680 19.82 -25.99 5.37
CA MET A 680 21.14 -25.58 5.82
C MET A 680 21.06 -24.91 7.19
N SER A 681 21.97 -25.27 8.07
CA SER A 681 22.23 -24.58 9.33
C SER A 681 23.74 -24.52 9.51
N TYR A 682 24.29 -23.30 9.56
CA TYR A 682 25.72 -23.04 9.64
C TYR A 682 25.98 -21.95 10.67
N SER A 683 27.05 -22.08 11.44
CA SER A 683 27.45 -21.09 12.45
C SER A 683 28.96 -20.90 12.40
N GLN A 684 29.41 -19.65 12.35
CA GLN A 684 30.82 -19.25 12.38
C GLN A 684 30.97 -17.90 13.10
N ASP A 685 32.01 -17.77 13.94
CA ASP A 685 32.45 -16.49 14.54
C ASP A 685 31.30 -15.63 15.13
N LYS A 686 30.37 -16.30 15.83
CA LYS A 686 29.15 -15.77 16.52
C LYS A 686 27.95 -15.44 15.62
N GLU A 687 28.08 -15.52 14.32
CA GLU A 687 26.94 -15.47 13.39
C GLU A 687 26.55 -16.87 12.93
N GLY A 688 25.29 -17.03 12.56
CA GLY A 688 24.87 -18.18 11.79
C GLY A 688 24.00 -17.82 10.61
N LEU A 689 23.79 -18.82 9.76
CA LEU A 689 22.91 -18.83 8.62
C LEU A 689 22.00 -20.06 8.72
N LEU A 690 20.70 -19.83 8.77
CA LEU A 690 19.68 -20.86 8.73
C LEU A 690 18.84 -20.68 7.46
N PHE A 691 18.70 -21.76 6.69
CA PHE A 691 17.85 -21.82 5.52
C PHE A 691 16.89 -22.99 5.64
N VAL A 692 15.61 -22.65 5.68
CA VAL A 692 14.52 -23.61 5.93
C VAL A 692 13.41 -23.45 4.89
N GLN A 693 12.68 -24.54 4.66
CA GLN A 693 11.54 -24.58 3.78
C GLN A 693 10.30 -25.05 4.53
N LYS A 694 9.24 -24.27 4.43
CA LYS A 694 7.95 -24.58 5.03
C LYS A 694 7.30 -25.77 4.30
N THR A 695 6.78 -26.74 5.05
CA THR A 695 6.01 -27.85 4.46
C THR A 695 4.52 -27.52 4.38
N THR A 696 3.72 -28.45 3.87
CA THR A 696 2.26 -28.36 3.86
C THR A 696 1.62 -28.83 5.17
N TRP A 697 2.42 -29.21 6.18
CA TRP A 697 1.92 -29.78 7.42
C TRP A 697 1.07 -28.78 8.22
N ARG A 698 0.02 -29.31 8.84
CA ARG A 698 -0.88 -28.62 9.78
C ARG A 698 -1.33 -29.59 10.88
N PRO A 699 -1.59 -29.10 12.11
CA PRO A 699 -2.12 -29.92 13.18
C PRO A 699 -3.58 -30.29 12.91
N ASN A 700 -4.04 -31.38 13.52
CA ASN A 700 -5.43 -31.85 13.44
C ASN A 700 -6.33 -31.21 14.52
N GLU A 701 -5.73 -30.76 15.61
CA GLU A 701 -6.43 -30.12 16.72
C GLU A 701 -6.70 -28.65 16.38
N THR A 702 -7.87 -28.17 16.78
CA THR A 702 -8.29 -26.77 16.61
C THR A 702 -8.38 -26.14 18.00
N GLU A 703 -7.96 -24.89 18.10
CA GLU A 703 -8.08 -24.12 19.35
C GLU A 703 -9.55 -24.06 19.79
N ASP A 704 -9.80 -24.03 21.09
CA ASP A 704 -11.17 -23.82 21.59
C ASP A 704 -11.67 -22.44 21.14
N LYS A 705 -12.93 -22.33 20.73
CA LYS A 705 -13.54 -21.01 20.47
C LYS A 705 -13.56 -20.23 21.78
N LEU A 706 -12.79 -19.15 21.83
CA LEU A 706 -12.85 -18.16 22.91
C LEU A 706 -14.25 -17.55 23.04
#